data_AF-A0A2E2SR15-F1
#
_entry.id   AF-A0A2E2SR15-F1
#
_cell.length_a   1.000
_cell.length_b   1.000
_cell.length_c   1.000
_cell.angle_alpha   90.00
_cell.angle_beta   90.00
_cell.angle_gamma   90.00
#
_symmetry.space_group_name_H-M   'P 1'
#
loop_
_entity.id
_entity.type
_entity.pdbx_description
1 polymer ?
#
loop_
_entity_poly.entity_id
_entity_poly.type
_entity_poly.pdbx_seq_one_letter_code
_entity_poly.pdbx_strand_id
1 'polypeptide(L)'
;MSATFMLRHRPILSGRCPFELVYPGFAIGERGVLSRSPPFLFSRTGVGGNTKVKNVKKFMTLVNKVIITTLLGVFVLGVVGYISYSTILTPEVEAAGTCGTCDDTPDPSPGGGGDGGDPPNPPTCDISTNLSVVEHGDKYTIKWKGAPANAIFEVNNYPVQAEGQKTYTFTAENQSRFVFTGENGDGNCVDEVIVKRKTVEPPTCDFFTASPTSLPFGGGNVTLEWGTTNAQDVRLDGVVVADDDSIVRSVTTDTTFNLTVKNDAGEVSCSASVDVGEPSTPTCDFFNIVQSQVAPGASIPIEWETTNVISASINQGVGAVAVDGPTTVNAPTTPGTYEYVLTFDGNTSNDCRDTIMVIPDHDQLTCADLSFTASDTLVTPGTNVTLSWVWTGNVTSGTVDQGIGAVNSGDTRVVTINNQNTYTTTITDGVDSVQCPLTINVEDVPNGISCEANVSFSANDYSLPRGGGNVTLSWTTTGLDTVSISGLTSTALSGSETVNVSNDRTFTLTGTKGSQTINCPLSIDVASGGGGGGGTPSPRCDEFEASDERISAGERVTLSWETRNARELTLFEGDEDDGDELFETDDDDTVDEGEFVVRPTKDTTYTLLLERGSRDRTCDVEIEVEDNVVVLTDRNQEPRVAGISLTQVPYTGFEAGPVLTILFYVLLALWGLFVAYTFTVKRDSVLGFSLAGAFPRKHSVADVSTDATDAEEDMSEAAVYVATATAAAPANLPTGNAPTVGYAAVADTTPDIDMVDPTEVEAEVDQAMSDLENRAHAQHALLSSDAMRYFAGSYSQEEQFDALDSIVKDAKKQYPSEDGWVVINLERMQALMDVTDVVAELSSTPSTNGSLAEAIVSGNAAAALTLVGNRPMVALADATADLDTLYRMRSGGDEMVSDLLASASAHLTDTQVKEAIHALNSAVDGTYSDEADAVKTAILKAIKAVS
;
A
#
# COMPACT_ATOMS: atom_id res chain seq x y z
N MET A 1 14.52 -22.68 -45.10
CA MET A 1 13.36 -22.70 -44.18
C MET A 1 13.08 -21.24 -43.84
N SER A 2 12.26 -20.55 -44.66
CA SER A 2 10.82 -20.32 -44.43
C SER A 2 10.60 -19.24 -43.36
N ALA A 3 10.60 -17.94 -43.70
CA ALA A 3 9.49 -17.09 -44.26
C ALA A 3 8.54 -16.57 -43.13
N THR A 4 8.00 -15.34 -43.07
CA THR A 4 7.51 -14.31 -44.05
C THR A 4 7.45 -12.93 -43.30
N PHE A 5 7.80 -11.71 -43.78
CA PHE A 5 7.18 -10.79 -44.78
C PHE A 5 5.68 -10.40 -44.50
N MET A 6 5.08 -9.21 -44.79
CA MET A 6 5.53 -7.90 -45.31
C MET A 6 4.43 -6.78 -45.19
N LEU A 7 4.84 -5.51 -44.99
CA LEU A 7 4.40 -4.18 -45.52
C LEU A 7 2.97 -3.77 -46.03
N ARG A 8 2.60 -2.50 -45.67
CA ARG A 8 2.15 -1.30 -46.47
C ARG A 8 0.71 -1.02 -47.04
N HIS A 9 0.33 0.26 -46.80
CA HIS A 9 -0.22 1.32 -47.72
C HIS A 9 -1.73 1.52 -48.07
N ARG A 10 -2.06 2.82 -48.28
CA ARG A 10 -3.33 3.43 -48.79
C ARG A 10 -3.44 3.38 -50.33
N PRO A 11 -4.64 3.59 -50.94
CA PRO A 11 -4.99 4.87 -51.60
C PRO A 11 -6.47 5.33 -51.41
N ILE A 12 -7.10 6.09 -52.34
CA ILE A 12 -7.29 7.57 -52.30
C ILE A 12 -8.36 8.09 -53.32
N LEU A 13 -9.11 9.18 -53.02
CA LEU A 13 -10.00 10.04 -53.89
C LEU A 13 -11.30 9.43 -54.53
N SER A 14 -12.38 10.15 -54.94
CA SER A 14 -12.85 11.56 -54.80
C SER A 14 -14.32 11.83 -55.27
N GLY A 15 -14.91 12.99 -54.93
CA GLY A 15 -16.00 13.71 -55.65
C GLY A 15 -17.44 13.60 -55.06
N ARG A 16 -18.34 14.61 -55.14
CA ARG A 16 -18.28 16.02 -55.61
C ARG A 16 -19.52 16.82 -55.09
N CYS A 17 -19.47 18.16 -55.04
CA CYS A 17 -20.53 19.08 -54.51
C CYS A 17 -21.76 19.27 -55.43
N PRO A 18 -22.82 20.05 -55.03
CA PRO A 18 -22.84 21.52 -55.29
C PRO A 18 -23.68 22.46 -54.34
N PHE A 19 -23.22 23.74 -54.18
CA PHE A 19 -23.97 25.05 -54.21
C PHE A 19 -25.23 25.34 -53.31
N GLU A 20 -25.62 26.56 -52.87
CA GLU A 20 -25.14 27.98 -53.00
C GLU A 20 -25.59 28.91 -51.82
N LEU A 21 -25.18 30.19 -51.87
CA LEU A 21 -25.21 31.34 -50.92
C LEU A 21 -26.57 31.93 -50.46
N VAL A 22 -26.56 32.77 -49.39
CA VAL A 22 -26.79 34.26 -49.42
C VAL A 22 -26.85 34.90 -48.00
N TYR A 23 -26.07 35.97 -47.76
CA TYR A 23 -26.16 37.02 -46.70
C TYR A 23 -26.73 38.32 -47.34
N PRO A 24 -27.20 39.41 -46.66
CA PRO A 24 -26.71 40.05 -45.39
C PRO A 24 -27.85 40.55 -44.44
N GLY A 25 -27.68 41.33 -43.36
CA GLY A 25 -26.54 41.88 -42.57
C GLY A 25 -27.00 42.98 -41.56
N PHE A 26 -26.13 43.38 -40.61
CA PHE A 26 -26.03 44.67 -39.84
C PHE A 26 -27.31 45.43 -39.36
N ALA A 27 -27.51 45.92 -38.12
CA ALA A 27 -26.61 46.66 -37.20
C ALA A 27 -27.27 47.05 -35.82
N ILE A 28 -26.46 47.09 -34.75
CA ILE A 28 -26.29 48.12 -33.68
C ILE A 28 -27.53 48.82 -33.01
N GLY A 29 -27.59 48.89 -31.65
CA GLY A 29 -28.23 50.04 -30.95
C GLY A 29 -28.79 49.92 -29.50
N GLU A 30 -27.96 50.17 -28.48
CA GLU A 30 -28.20 50.81 -27.14
C GLU A 30 -29.47 50.70 -26.23
N ARG A 31 -29.20 50.39 -24.94
CA ARG A 31 -29.59 51.04 -23.63
C ARG A 31 -31.05 51.17 -23.10
N GLY A 32 -31.20 50.88 -21.79
CA GLY A 32 -32.16 51.48 -20.83
C GLY A 32 -33.24 50.52 -20.28
N VAL A 33 -33.44 50.13 -19.00
CA VAL A 33 -33.26 50.67 -17.61
C VAL A 33 -34.62 50.96 -16.92
N LEU A 34 -34.82 50.44 -15.67
CA LEU A 34 -35.95 50.63 -14.71
C LEU A 34 -37.32 49.99 -15.10
N SER A 35 -38.27 49.65 -14.19
CA SER A 35 -38.30 49.38 -12.73
C SER A 35 -39.72 48.92 -12.30
N ARG A 36 -39.87 48.44 -11.05
CA ARG A 36 -41.09 48.27 -10.21
C ARG A 36 -41.85 46.92 -10.19
N SER A 37 -41.85 46.36 -8.99
CA SER A 37 -42.86 45.48 -8.36
C SER A 37 -43.80 46.33 -7.44
N PRO A 38 -44.64 45.74 -6.56
CA PRO A 38 -45.77 44.81 -6.73
C PRO A 38 -47.11 45.53 -6.34
N PRO A 39 -48.27 44.90 -5.92
CA PRO A 39 -48.42 44.16 -4.64
C PRO A 39 -49.56 43.07 -4.51
N PHE A 40 -49.59 42.34 -3.37
CA PHE A 40 -50.74 41.86 -2.52
C PHE A 40 -52.07 41.27 -3.12
N LEU A 41 -52.89 40.39 -2.51
CA LEU A 41 -52.96 39.65 -1.21
C LEU A 41 -54.11 38.58 -1.24
N PHE A 42 -54.07 37.53 -0.38
CA PHE A 42 -55.20 36.67 0.13
C PHE A 42 -56.10 35.91 -0.90
N SER A 43 -56.89 34.84 -0.61
CA SER A 43 -57.23 34.05 0.59
C SER A 43 -57.55 32.57 0.29
N ARG A 44 -57.22 31.69 1.24
CA ARG A 44 -57.83 30.39 1.66
C ARG A 44 -59.28 30.10 1.20
N THR A 45 -59.55 28.87 0.68
CA THR A 45 -60.43 27.81 1.27
C THR A 45 -60.72 26.61 0.33
N GLY A 46 -60.59 25.37 0.85
CA GLY A 46 -61.73 24.41 0.92
C GLY A 46 -62.00 23.35 -0.18
N VAL A 47 -61.55 22.11 0.09
CA VAL A 47 -62.29 20.82 -0.07
C VAL A 47 -62.84 20.38 -1.45
N GLY A 48 -62.36 19.19 -1.92
CA GLY A 48 -63.28 18.12 -2.36
C GLY A 48 -63.14 17.50 -3.77
N GLY A 49 -62.85 16.20 -3.84
CA GLY A 49 -63.54 15.30 -4.79
C GLY A 49 -62.85 14.86 -6.10
N ASN A 50 -62.03 13.82 -6.03
CA ASN A 50 -61.88 12.72 -7.00
C ASN A 50 -62.33 12.90 -8.48
N THR A 51 -61.40 12.94 -9.45
CA THR A 51 -61.61 12.28 -10.76
C THR A 51 -60.32 11.97 -11.54
N LYS A 52 -60.36 10.90 -12.35
CA LYS A 52 -59.45 10.55 -13.48
C LYS A 52 -58.13 9.80 -13.21
N VAL A 53 -58.27 8.63 -12.60
CA VAL A 53 -57.50 7.45 -13.05
C VAL A 53 -57.90 7.12 -14.50
N LYS A 54 -57.19 7.65 -15.51
CA LYS A 54 -57.34 7.23 -16.92
C LYS A 54 -56.18 7.52 -17.88
N ASN A 55 -55.18 8.33 -17.51
CA ASN A 55 -54.10 8.72 -18.43
C ASN A 55 -52.82 7.84 -18.38
N VAL A 56 -52.53 7.18 -17.26
CA VAL A 56 -51.28 6.38 -17.11
C VAL A 56 -51.22 5.20 -18.10
N LYS A 57 -52.36 4.56 -18.39
CA LYS A 57 -52.43 3.37 -19.26
C LYS A 57 -52.15 3.64 -20.75
N LYS A 58 -52.10 4.91 -21.19
CA LYS A 58 -51.76 5.29 -22.58
C LYS A 58 -50.28 5.60 -22.78
N PHE A 59 -49.57 6.03 -21.73
CA PHE A 59 -48.15 6.40 -21.81
C PHE A 59 -47.26 5.15 -21.90
N MET A 60 -47.53 4.13 -21.07
CA MET A 60 -46.80 2.85 -21.06
C MET A 60 -46.86 2.08 -22.39
N THR A 61 -47.94 2.20 -23.17
CA THR A 61 -48.05 1.53 -24.48
C THR A 61 -47.22 2.20 -25.59
N LEU A 62 -46.83 3.47 -25.41
CA LEU A 62 -46.02 4.20 -26.39
C LEU A 62 -44.53 3.87 -26.22
N VAL A 63 -44.02 3.90 -24.98
CA VAL A 63 -42.62 3.59 -24.64
C VAL A 63 -42.25 2.17 -25.06
N ASN A 64 -43.12 1.19 -24.80
CA ASN A 64 -42.87 -0.22 -25.13
C ASN A 64 -42.85 -0.49 -26.66
N LYS A 65 -43.34 0.44 -27.49
CA LYS A 65 -43.26 0.34 -28.95
C LYS A 65 -41.92 0.81 -29.53
N VAL A 66 -41.30 1.82 -28.92
CA VAL A 66 -40.04 2.41 -29.40
C VAL A 66 -38.86 1.47 -29.15
N ILE A 67 -38.83 0.83 -27.97
CA ILE A 67 -37.76 -0.11 -27.56
C ILE A 67 -37.73 -1.38 -28.44
N ILE A 68 -38.89 -1.88 -28.86
CA ILE A 68 -38.98 -3.09 -29.71
C ILE A 68 -38.53 -2.80 -31.15
N THR A 69 -38.73 -1.57 -31.66
CA THR A 69 -38.30 -1.20 -33.01
C THR A 69 -36.78 -0.97 -33.15
N THR A 70 -36.08 -0.54 -32.10
CA THR A 70 -34.62 -0.34 -32.16
C THR A 70 -33.84 -1.66 -32.03
N LEU A 71 -34.35 -2.64 -31.28
CA LEU A 71 -33.71 -3.96 -31.14
C LEU A 71 -33.83 -4.87 -32.38
N LEU A 72 -34.76 -4.59 -33.31
CA LEU A 72 -34.93 -5.35 -34.56
C LEU A 72 -34.10 -4.80 -35.74
N GLY A 73 -33.43 -3.65 -35.59
CA GLY A 73 -32.62 -3.04 -36.66
C GLY A 73 -31.20 -3.60 -36.83
N VAL A 74 -30.69 -4.35 -35.85
CA VAL A 74 -29.27 -4.75 -35.79
C VAL A 74 -29.01 -6.18 -36.29
N PHE A 75 -30.05 -6.95 -36.64
CA PHE A 75 -29.93 -8.37 -37.00
C PHE A 75 -30.14 -8.69 -38.50
N VAL A 76 -30.05 -7.71 -39.39
CA VAL A 76 -30.16 -7.91 -40.86
C VAL A 76 -29.03 -7.19 -41.59
N LEU A 77 -27.81 -7.73 -41.52
CA LEU A 77 -26.72 -7.50 -42.49
C LEU A 77 -25.60 -8.56 -42.32
N GLY A 78 -25.95 -9.82 -42.56
CA GLY A 78 -24.99 -10.94 -42.58
C GLY A 78 -25.41 -11.98 -43.62
N VAL A 79 -24.43 -12.56 -44.32
CA VAL A 79 -24.58 -13.42 -45.53
C VAL A 79 -25.06 -12.58 -46.74
N VAL A 80 -24.36 -12.49 -47.89
CA VAL A 80 -23.89 -13.54 -48.82
C VAL A 80 -22.64 -13.07 -49.58
N GLY A 81 -21.75 -13.99 -49.99
CA GLY A 81 -21.15 -13.90 -51.35
C GLY A 81 -19.62 -13.81 -51.48
N TYR A 82 -18.92 -14.92 -51.28
CA TYR A 82 -17.59 -15.14 -51.86
C TYR A 82 -17.75 -15.68 -53.29
N ILE A 83 -16.96 -15.20 -54.28
CA ILE A 83 -16.41 -15.96 -55.42
C ILE A 83 -15.45 -15.05 -56.20
N SER A 84 -14.25 -15.56 -56.43
CA SER A 84 -13.15 -14.91 -57.16
C SER A 84 -13.35 -14.98 -58.68
N TYR A 85 -12.82 -14.00 -59.43
CA TYR A 85 -12.19 -14.29 -60.72
C TYR A 85 -11.06 -13.30 -61.01
N SER A 86 -9.99 -13.81 -61.62
CA SER A 86 -8.75 -13.11 -61.93
C SER A 86 -8.77 -12.52 -63.35
N THR A 87 -8.13 -11.36 -63.53
CA THR A 87 -7.19 -11.01 -64.63
C THR A 87 -6.89 -9.50 -64.60
N ILE A 88 -5.63 -9.13 -64.89
CA ILE A 88 -5.25 -8.08 -65.85
C ILE A 88 -3.71 -8.15 -66.02
N LEU A 89 -3.25 -7.78 -67.22
CA LEU A 89 -1.87 -7.91 -67.69
C LEU A 89 -0.99 -6.70 -67.30
N THR A 90 0.32 -6.95 -67.26
CA THR A 90 1.48 -6.10 -67.66
C THR A 90 1.37 -4.57 -67.52
N PRO A 91 2.47 -3.93 -67.10
CA PRO A 91 3.25 -3.25 -68.15
C PRO A 91 4.73 -3.62 -68.19
N GLU A 92 5.29 -3.28 -69.34
CA GLU A 92 6.63 -3.56 -69.85
C GLU A 92 7.58 -2.40 -69.53
N VAL A 93 8.84 -2.69 -69.20
CA VAL A 93 9.90 -1.68 -68.98
C VAL A 93 11.15 -2.14 -69.72
N GLU A 94 11.60 -1.32 -70.66
CA GLU A 94 12.85 -1.53 -71.41
C GLU A 94 14.01 -0.66 -70.88
N ALA A 95 15.22 -1.13 -71.23
CA ALA A 95 16.45 -0.36 -71.48
C ALA A 95 17.35 0.10 -70.32
N ALA A 96 18.40 -0.69 -70.06
CA ALA A 96 19.84 -0.31 -70.13
C ALA A 96 20.72 -1.58 -69.94
N GLY A 97 21.89 -1.79 -70.56
CA GLY A 97 22.58 -1.08 -71.65
C GLY A 97 24.05 -1.54 -71.78
N THR A 98 24.68 -1.32 -72.96
CA THR A 98 26.15 -1.43 -73.23
C THR A 98 26.77 -2.86 -73.20
N CYS A 99 27.96 -3.21 -73.75
CA CYS A 99 29.07 -2.47 -74.38
C CYS A 99 29.93 -3.38 -75.33
N GLY A 100 30.64 -2.78 -76.30
CA GLY A 100 31.89 -3.30 -76.95
C GLY A 100 31.79 -4.45 -77.97
N THR A 101 32.67 -4.70 -78.95
CA THR A 101 33.62 -3.95 -79.85
C THR A 101 34.59 -5.00 -80.47
N CYS A 102 35.16 -4.69 -81.64
CA CYS A 102 36.38 -5.26 -82.28
C CYS A 102 36.28 -6.45 -83.27
N ASP A 103 36.87 -6.19 -84.45
CA ASP A 103 37.62 -7.04 -85.42
C ASP A 103 37.22 -8.48 -85.78
N ASP A 104 37.15 -8.75 -87.11
CA ASP A 104 38.22 -9.50 -87.78
C ASP A 104 38.15 -9.42 -89.34
N THR A 105 39.32 -9.35 -89.98
CA THR A 105 39.59 -9.57 -91.43
C THR A 105 40.76 -10.56 -91.52
N PRO A 106 40.94 -11.45 -92.54
CA PRO A 106 41.13 -11.04 -93.96
C PRO A 106 40.83 -12.09 -95.10
N ASP A 107 40.79 -11.60 -96.36
CA ASP A 107 41.24 -12.17 -97.69
C ASP A 107 41.09 -13.69 -98.07
N PRO A 108 41.18 -14.13 -99.37
CA PRO A 108 41.55 -13.38 -100.57
C PRO A 108 40.75 -13.59 -101.89
N SER A 109 41.04 -12.70 -102.84
CA SER A 109 40.78 -12.74 -104.30
C SER A 109 41.57 -13.88 -105.02
N PRO A 110 41.55 -14.10 -106.38
CA PRO A 110 40.95 -13.29 -107.46
C PRO A 110 40.24 -14.06 -108.62
N GLY A 111 39.63 -13.32 -109.56
CA GLY A 111 39.39 -13.85 -110.92
C GLY A 111 38.40 -13.14 -111.87
N GLY A 112 38.81 -12.01 -112.50
CA GLY A 112 38.43 -11.56 -113.86
C GLY A 112 36.94 -11.20 -114.16
N GLY A 113 36.61 -10.35 -115.15
CA GLY A 113 37.43 -9.52 -116.05
C GLY A 113 36.58 -9.03 -117.25
N GLY A 114 36.64 -7.73 -117.59
CA GLY A 114 35.80 -7.09 -118.63
C GLY A 114 34.35 -6.80 -118.16
N ASP A 115 33.60 -5.88 -118.75
CA ASP A 115 33.87 -4.94 -119.85
C ASP A 115 33.04 -3.64 -119.63
N GLY A 116 33.33 -2.57 -120.37
CA GLY A 116 32.84 -1.22 -120.05
C GLY A 116 31.37 -0.93 -120.35
N GLY A 117 30.71 -0.29 -119.38
CA GLY A 117 29.55 0.59 -119.56
C GLY A 117 29.71 1.77 -118.61
N ASP A 118 29.22 2.97 -118.98
CA ASP A 118 29.20 4.11 -118.05
C ASP A 118 28.45 3.71 -116.78
N PRO A 119 28.96 4.03 -115.57
CA PRO A 119 28.26 3.71 -114.35
C PRO A 119 26.92 4.47 -114.32
N PRO A 120 25.84 3.87 -113.77
CA PRO A 120 24.65 4.63 -113.46
C PRO A 120 25.07 5.82 -112.59
N ASN A 121 24.56 7.01 -112.91
CA ASN A 121 24.83 8.22 -112.15
C ASN A 121 23.55 8.58 -111.36
N PRO A 122 23.21 7.83 -110.30
CA PRO A 122 22.05 8.12 -109.49
C PRO A 122 22.19 9.54 -108.91
N PRO A 123 21.07 10.21 -108.63
CA PRO A 123 21.14 11.54 -108.06
C PRO A 123 21.78 11.47 -106.67
N THR A 124 22.39 12.57 -106.27
CA THR A 124 22.92 12.83 -104.93
C THR A 124 22.12 13.97 -104.32
N CYS A 125 21.84 13.85 -103.02
CA CYS A 125 21.05 14.79 -102.25
C CYS A 125 21.86 15.17 -101.02
N ASP A 126 22.05 16.47 -100.78
CA ASP A 126 22.64 17.06 -99.58
C ASP A 126 21.71 18.20 -99.13
N ILE A 127 21.13 18.10 -97.93
CA ILE A 127 20.31 19.13 -97.32
C ILE A 127 20.81 19.45 -95.90
N SER A 128 21.06 20.74 -95.65
CA SER A 128 21.62 21.23 -94.40
C SER A 128 20.87 22.45 -93.86
N THR A 129 21.03 22.71 -92.56
CA THR A 129 20.50 23.89 -91.88
C THR A 129 21.64 24.69 -91.24
N ASN A 130 21.50 26.00 -91.12
CA ASN A 130 22.42 26.81 -90.31
C ASN A 130 22.17 26.69 -88.80
N LEU A 131 20.97 26.26 -88.39
CA LEU A 131 20.57 26.05 -87.00
C LEU A 131 19.70 24.79 -86.92
N SER A 132 20.14 23.79 -86.16
CA SER A 132 19.40 22.54 -85.90
C SER A 132 18.54 22.61 -84.63
N VAL A 133 18.75 23.63 -83.79
CA VAL A 133 17.98 23.92 -82.57
C VAL A 133 17.68 25.42 -82.53
N VAL A 134 16.43 25.80 -82.29
CA VAL A 134 15.92 27.19 -82.39
C VAL A 134 14.77 27.46 -81.41
N GLU A 135 14.56 28.71 -81.03
CA GLU A 135 13.42 29.16 -80.23
C GLU A 135 12.19 29.49 -81.10
N HIS A 136 11.02 29.68 -80.48
CA HIS A 136 9.81 30.04 -81.24
C HIS A 136 9.89 31.47 -81.76
N GLY A 137 9.86 31.64 -83.08
CA GLY A 137 10.03 32.92 -83.77
C GLY A 137 11.43 33.16 -84.35
N ASP A 138 12.40 32.29 -84.04
CA ASP A 138 13.74 32.34 -84.64
C ASP A 138 13.71 32.06 -86.14
N LYS A 139 14.71 32.59 -86.86
CA LYS A 139 14.90 32.37 -88.29
C LYS A 139 16.05 31.42 -88.57
N TYR A 140 15.78 30.36 -89.30
CA TYR A 140 16.76 29.38 -89.78
C TYR A 140 16.68 29.23 -91.30
N THR A 141 17.78 28.84 -91.92
CA THR A 141 17.93 28.71 -93.37
C THR A 141 18.29 27.29 -93.72
N ILE A 142 17.41 26.65 -94.49
CA ILE A 142 17.65 25.36 -95.11
C ILE A 142 18.36 25.61 -96.45
N LYS A 143 19.44 24.86 -96.71
CA LYS A 143 20.18 24.85 -97.97
C LYS A 143 20.17 23.45 -98.53
N TRP A 144 20.05 23.31 -99.85
CA TRP A 144 20.11 22.01 -100.52
C TRP A 144 20.98 22.08 -101.77
N LYS A 145 21.62 20.96 -102.07
CA LYS A 145 22.48 20.75 -103.23
C LYS A 145 22.32 19.32 -103.71
N GLY A 146 22.06 19.15 -104.99
CA GLY A 146 21.97 17.85 -105.64
C GLY A 146 22.62 17.84 -107.01
N ALA A 147 23.05 16.65 -107.44
CA ALA A 147 23.66 16.42 -108.74
C ALA A 147 23.31 15.01 -109.24
N PRO A 148 23.20 14.76 -110.56
CA PRO A 148 23.39 15.73 -111.64
C PRO A 148 22.16 16.64 -111.86
N ALA A 149 22.36 17.82 -112.43
CA ALA A 149 21.33 18.87 -112.54
C ALA A 149 20.15 18.55 -113.49
N ASN A 150 20.17 17.40 -114.17
CA ASN A 150 19.08 16.88 -115.00
C ASN A 150 18.16 15.89 -114.24
N ALA A 151 18.45 15.57 -112.98
CA ALA A 151 17.51 14.88 -112.10
C ALA A 151 16.40 15.83 -111.64
N ILE A 152 15.23 15.28 -111.29
CA ILE A 152 14.11 16.02 -110.71
C ILE A 152 14.35 16.07 -109.20
N PHE A 153 14.37 17.27 -108.61
CA PHE A 153 14.60 17.46 -107.17
C PHE A 153 13.39 18.10 -106.49
N GLU A 154 13.04 17.65 -105.28
CA GLU A 154 11.95 18.19 -104.48
C GLU A 154 12.36 18.41 -103.02
N VAL A 155 11.85 19.47 -102.38
CA VAL A 155 11.92 19.65 -100.92
C VAL A 155 10.50 19.58 -100.36
N ASN A 156 10.22 18.61 -99.48
CA ASN A 156 8.88 18.35 -98.94
C ASN A 156 7.80 18.26 -100.05
N ASN A 157 8.09 17.51 -101.12
CA ASN A 157 7.24 17.28 -102.29
C ASN A 157 6.91 18.56 -103.11
N TYR A 158 7.75 19.60 -103.01
CA TYR A 158 7.71 20.77 -103.89
C TYR A 158 8.95 20.79 -104.79
N PRO A 159 8.80 20.83 -106.13
CA PRO A 159 9.92 20.90 -107.05
C PRO A 159 10.84 22.10 -106.81
N VAL A 160 12.14 21.85 -106.79
CA VAL A 160 13.20 22.86 -106.61
C VAL A 160 14.27 22.74 -107.70
N GLN A 161 15.12 23.76 -107.82
CA GLN A 161 16.36 23.64 -108.59
C GLN A 161 17.40 22.82 -107.82
N ALA A 162 18.33 22.22 -108.56
CA ALA A 162 19.39 21.36 -108.03
C ALA A 162 20.24 22.00 -106.91
N GLU A 163 20.37 23.33 -106.90
CA GLU A 163 20.95 24.07 -105.77
C GLU A 163 20.01 25.20 -105.33
N GLY A 164 19.87 25.40 -104.01
CA GLY A 164 19.02 26.44 -103.48
C GLY A 164 19.12 26.63 -101.96
N GLN A 165 18.49 27.69 -101.47
CA GLN A 165 18.31 27.93 -100.04
C GLN A 165 17.02 28.69 -99.77
N LYS A 166 16.43 28.47 -98.59
CA LYS A 166 15.23 29.18 -98.14
C LYS A 166 15.25 29.38 -96.62
N THR A 167 14.92 30.59 -96.19
CA THR A 167 14.80 30.96 -94.78
C THR A 167 13.36 30.78 -94.30
N TYR A 168 13.21 30.20 -93.13
CA TYR A 168 11.96 29.90 -92.44
C TYR A 168 11.97 30.57 -91.06
N THR A 169 10.79 30.87 -90.53
CA THR A 169 10.60 31.22 -89.12
C THR A 169 10.11 29.97 -88.38
N PHE A 170 10.68 29.63 -87.23
CA PHE A 170 10.25 28.46 -86.48
C PHE A 170 8.96 28.73 -85.70
N THR A 171 7.86 28.14 -86.16
CA THR A 171 6.53 28.22 -85.54
C THR A 171 5.98 26.84 -85.15
N ALA A 172 6.80 25.79 -85.20
CA ALA A 172 6.38 24.43 -84.89
C ALA A 172 6.34 24.18 -83.37
N GLU A 173 5.52 23.22 -82.94
CA GLU A 173 5.40 22.85 -81.53
C GLU A 173 6.62 22.09 -81.02
N ASN A 174 7.16 21.16 -81.81
CA ASN A 174 8.29 20.32 -81.40
C ASN A 174 9.47 20.38 -82.39
N GLN A 175 9.21 20.20 -83.69
CA GLN A 175 10.25 20.19 -84.72
C GLN A 175 9.66 20.51 -86.12
N SER A 176 10.53 20.94 -87.03
CA SER A 176 10.27 21.06 -88.47
C SER A 176 11.19 20.10 -89.22
N ARG A 177 10.63 19.27 -90.10
CA ARG A 177 11.36 18.29 -90.92
C ARG A 177 11.37 18.73 -92.38
N PHE A 178 12.52 18.64 -93.02
CA PHE A 178 12.71 18.89 -94.44
C PHE A 178 13.36 17.67 -95.07
N VAL A 179 12.67 17.06 -96.03
CA VAL A 179 13.17 15.95 -96.82
C VAL A 179 13.48 16.47 -98.22
N PHE A 180 14.73 16.28 -98.66
CA PHE A 180 15.19 16.59 -100.01
C PHE A 180 15.28 15.29 -100.79
N THR A 181 14.52 15.17 -101.88
CA THR A 181 14.53 14.00 -102.74
C THR A 181 15.04 14.37 -104.13
N GLY A 182 15.64 13.39 -104.81
CA GLY A 182 16.08 13.49 -106.19
C GLY A 182 15.77 12.20 -106.93
N GLU A 183 15.30 12.29 -108.18
CA GLU A 183 15.00 11.12 -109.02
C GLU A 183 15.50 11.33 -110.46
N ASN A 184 16.12 10.28 -111.03
CA ASN A 184 16.39 10.17 -112.46
C ASN A 184 16.18 8.71 -112.92
N GLY A 185 16.47 8.42 -114.20
CA GLY A 185 16.33 7.06 -114.74
C GLY A 185 17.29 6.01 -114.17
N ASP A 186 18.31 6.44 -113.41
CA ASP A 186 19.37 5.61 -112.85
C ASP A 186 19.21 5.35 -111.34
N GLY A 187 18.30 6.08 -110.66
CA GLY A 187 18.00 5.87 -109.24
C GLY A 187 17.35 7.07 -108.55
N ASN A 188 17.25 6.98 -107.23
CA ASN A 188 16.76 8.03 -106.36
C ASN A 188 17.74 8.36 -105.22
N CYS A 189 17.63 9.58 -104.69
CA CYS A 189 18.26 9.97 -103.44
C CYS A 189 17.24 10.61 -102.51
N VAL A 190 17.51 10.49 -101.22
CA VAL A 190 16.78 11.13 -100.14
C VAL A 190 17.82 11.57 -99.12
N ASP A 191 17.75 12.82 -98.71
CA ASP A 191 18.44 13.34 -97.53
C ASP A 191 17.46 14.14 -96.67
N GLU A 192 17.73 14.30 -95.37
CA GLU A 192 16.83 15.00 -94.47
C GLU A 192 17.53 15.86 -93.43
N VAL A 193 16.87 16.97 -93.08
CA VAL A 193 17.29 17.82 -91.96
C VAL A 193 16.10 18.13 -91.06
N ILE A 194 16.34 18.02 -89.75
CA ILE A 194 15.36 18.30 -88.71
C ILE A 194 15.85 19.50 -87.91
N VAL A 195 14.98 20.49 -87.75
CA VAL A 195 15.17 21.65 -86.88
C VAL A 195 14.25 21.50 -85.69
N LYS A 196 14.82 21.37 -84.48
CA LYS A 196 14.09 21.12 -83.23
C LYS A 196 13.87 22.41 -82.44
N ARG A 197 12.81 22.45 -81.64
CA ARG A 197 12.64 23.50 -80.63
C ARG A 197 13.73 23.36 -79.57
N LYS A 198 14.32 24.48 -79.13
CA LYS A 198 15.13 24.56 -77.91
C LYS A 198 14.23 24.36 -76.70
N THR A 199 14.39 23.24 -76.00
CA THR A 199 13.72 22.95 -74.73
C THR A 199 14.59 23.44 -73.58
N VAL A 200 14.05 24.29 -72.71
CA VAL A 200 14.64 24.63 -71.42
C VAL A 200 14.03 23.67 -70.39
N GLU A 201 14.86 23.10 -69.53
CA GLU A 201 14.40 22.21 -68.45
C GLU A 201 13.72 23.05 -67.34
N PRO A 202 12.65 22.55 -66.69
CA PRO A 202 12.04 23.26 -65.57
C PRO A 202 13.03 23.38 -64.40
N PRO A 203 12.87 24.38 -63.52
CA PRO A 203 13.75 24.56 -62.38
C PRO A 203 13.42 23.53 -61.30
N THR A 204 14.41 23.13 -60.50
CA THR A 204 14.23 22.29 -59.33
C THR A 204 14.71 23.00 -58.07
N CYS A 205 14.00 22.78 -56.97
CA CYS A 205 14.50 23.01 -55.63
C CYS A 205 15.08 21.68 -55.15
N ASP A 206 16.40 21.59 -55.06
CA ASP A 206 17.10 20.33 -54.80
C ASP A 206 17.10 20.03 -53.30
N PHE A 207 17.21 21.07 -52.47
CA PHE A 207 16.87 21.05 -51.06
C PHE A 207 16.51 22.46 -50.57
N PHE A 208 15.70 22.52 -49.52
CA PHE A 208 15.49 23.72 -48.71
C PHE A 208 15.25 23.28 -47.26
N THR A 209 16.13 23.69 -46.35
CA THR A 209 16.16 23.21 -44.97
C THR A 209 16.20 24.37 -43.97
N ALA A 210 15.73 24.09 -42.76
CA ALA A 210 15.84 24.94 -41.59
C ALA A 210 16.60 24.17 -40.51
N SER A 211 17.57 24.80 -39.86
CA SER A 211 18.37 24.18 -38.79
C SER A 211 18.60 25.16 -37.63
N PRO A 212 18.10 24.88 -36.41
CA PRO A 212 17.23 23.74 -36.05
C PRO A 212 15.78 23.90 -36.59
N THR A 213 15.04 22.80 -36.67
CA THR A 213 13.60 22.79 -37.04
C THR A 213 12.65 22.99 -35.87
N SER A 214 13.16 22.97 -34.64
CA SER A 214 12.39 23.18 -33.40
C SER A 214 13.18 24.10 -32.46
N LEU A 215 12.47 24.99 -31.78
CA LEU A 215 13.01 25.98 -30.86
C LEU A 215 12.25 25.95 -29.53
N PRO A 216 12.90 26.29 -28.40
CA PRO A 216 12.21 26.49 -27.13
C PRO A 216 11.27 27.70 -27.17
N PHE A 217 10.37 27.79 -26.20
CA PHE A 217 9.53 28.98 -26.01
C PHE A 217 10.39 30.26 -25.93
N GLY A 218 9.93 31.34 -26.55
CA GLY A 218 10.70 32.58 -26.76
C GLY A 218 11.56 32.57 -28.03
N GLY A 219 11.79 31.41 -28.64
CA GLY A 219 12.40 31.28 -29.97
C GLY A 219 13.93 31.27 -29.99
N GLY A 220 14.51 31.63 -31.13
CA GLY A 220 15.94 31.54 -31.37
C GLY A 220 16.36 31.87 -32.80
N ASN A 221 17.62 31.58 -33.13
CA ASN A 221 18.18 31.76 -34.47
C ASN A 221 18.15 30.43 -35.23
N VAL A 222 17.68 30.48 -36.47
CA VAL A 222 17.59 29.36 -37.41
C VAL A 222 18.40 29.70 -38.65
N THR A 223 19.22 28.76 -39.09
CA THR A 223 19.89 28.81 -40.38
C THR A 223 19.00 28.18 -41.44
N LEU A 224 18.65 28.95 -42.47
CA LEU A 224 18.02 28.46 -43.69
C LEU A 224 19.10 28.19 -44.73
N GLU A 225 18.98 27.09 -45.47
CA GLU A 225 19.93 26.69 -46.52
C GLU A 225 19.18 26.11 -47.71
N TRP A 226 19.56 26.46 -48.94
CA TRP A 226 18.92 25.95 -50.15
C TRP A 226 19.92 25.71 -51.28
N GLY A 227 19.54 24.80 -52.17
CA GLY A 227 20.19 24.60 -53.46
C GLY A 227 19.16 24.43 -54.57
N THR A 228 19.44 24.99 -55.75
CA THR A 228 18.53 24.98 -56.91
C THR A 228 19.25 24.66 -58.22
N THR A 229 18.57 23.90 -59.10
CA THR A 229 19.08 23.59 -60.44
C THR A 229 18.18 24.21 -61.52
N ASN A 230 18.80 24.68 -62.61
CA ASN A 230 18.14 25.36 -63.74
C ASN A 230 17.34 26.64 -63.37
N ALA A 231 17.62 27.27 -62.22
CA ALA A 231 16.98 28.51 -61.79
C ALA A 231 17.41 29.76 -62.61
N GLN A 232 16.56 30.80 -62.58
CA GLN A 232 16.85 32.15 -63.09
C GLN A 232 16.35 33.26 -62.15
N ASP A 233 15.35 32.98 -61.31
CA ASP A 233 14.77 33.88 -60.30
C ASP A 233 14.41 33.04 -59.06
N VAL A 234 15.19 33.18 -57.99
CA VAL A 234 15.00 32.49 -56.71
C VAL A 234 14.59 33.50 -55.64
N ARG A 235 13.52 33.18 -54.89
CA ARG A 235 12.94 34.08 -53.91
C ARG A 235 12.57 33.39 -52.61
N LEU A 236 13.10 33.90 -51.50
CA LEU A 236 12.73 33.51 -50.14
C LEU A 236 11.66 34.49 -49.62
N ASP A 237 10.46 33.98 -49.34
CA ASP A 237 9.26 34.76 -48.95
C ASP A 237 8.97 35.95 -49.89
N GLY A 238 9.26 35.78 -51.18
CA GLY A 238 9.09 36.79 -52.23
C GLY A 238 10.25 37.79 -52.37
N VAL A 239 11.29 37.72 -51.53
CA VAL A 239 12.52 38.51 -51.66
C VAL A 239 13.54 37.76 -52.51
N VAL A 240 14.10 38.41 -53.53
CA VAL A 240 15.13 37.81 -54.41
C VAL A 240 16.39 37.49 -53.60
N VAL A 241 16.90 36.27 -53.77
CA VAL A 241 18.11 35.72 -53.16
C VAL A 241 19.01 35.09 -54.23
N ALA A 242 20.21 34.63 -53.87
CA ALA A 242 21.07 33.87 -54.78
C ALA A 242 20.55 32.44 -55.01
N ASP A 243 20.97 31.83 -56.13
CA ASP A 243 20.47 30.53 -56.60
C ASP A 243 20.74 29.40 -55.58
N ASP A 244 21.94 29.40 -54.98
CA ASP A 244 22.35 28.58 -53.83
C ASP A 244 22.90 29.52 -52.74
N ASP A 245 22.40 29.48 -51.51
CA ASP A 245 22.86 30.35 -50.42
C ASP A 245 22.40 29.84 -49.03
N SER A 246 22.84 30.52 -47.97
CA SER A 246 22.37 30.32 -46.60
C SER A 246 22.15 31.64 -45.85
N ILE A 247 21.07 31.72 -45.07
CA ILE A 247 20.75 32.91 -44.27
C ILE A 247 20.24 32.56 -42.87
N VAL A 248 20.72 33.29 -41.86
CA VAL A 248 20.21 33.18 -40.48
C VAL A 248 18.99 34.08 -40.28
N ARG A 249 17.93 33.54 -39.69
CA ARG A 249 16.71 34.25 -39.28
C ARG A 249 16.45 34.04 -37.79
N SER A 250 15.99 35.08 -37.10
CA SER A 250 15.43 34.92 -35.75
C SER A 250 13.93 34.62 -35.87
N VAL A 251 13.47 33.59 -35.15
CA VAL A 251 12.11 33.07 -35.18
C VAL A 251 11.60 32.96 -33.74
N THR A 252 10.42 33.53 -33.45
CA THR A 252 9.84 33.61 -32.09
C THR A 252 8.47 32.95 -31.96
N THR A 253 7.92 32.46 -33.07
CA THR A 253 6.64 31.74 -33.19
C THR A 253 6.72 30.81 -34.40
N ASP A 254 5.88 29.78 -34.46
CA ASP A 254 5.77 28.87 -35.61
C ASP A 254 5.81 29.62 -36.94
N THR A 255 6.81 29.30 -37.76
CA THR A 255 7.07 30.01 -39.01
C THR A 255 7.38 29.01 -40.11
N THR A 256 6.68 29.14 -41.24
CA THR A 256 6.98 28.39 -42.46
C THR A 256 7.49 29.35 -43.52
N PHE A 257 8.76 29.18 -43.87
CA PHE A 257 9.42 29.90 -44.96
C PHE A 257 9.08 29.24 -46.29
N ASN A 258 8.91 30.03 -47.35
CA ASN A 258 8.69 29.54 -48.71
C ASN A 258 9.79 30.02 -49.65
N LEU A 259 10.44 29.08 -50.34
CA LEU A 259 11.38 29.34 -51.42
C LEU A 259 10.68 29.08 -52.76
N THR A 260 10.59 30.10 -53.61
CA THR A 260 10.07 30.00 -54.99
C THR A 260 11.21 30.09 -55.97
N VAL A 261 11.29 29.12 -56.89
CA VAL A 261 12.37 28.97 -57.87
C VAL A 261 11.76 28.96 -59.27
N LYS A 262 12.24 29.83 -60.15
CA LYS A 262 11.60 30.08 -61.46
C LYS A 262 12.61 30.17 -62.60
N ASN A 263 12.17 29.75 -63.79
CA ASN A 263 12.81 30.04 -65.08
C ASN A 263 11.75 30.18 -66.20
N ASP A 264 12.18 30.36 -67.46
CA ASP A 264 11.29 30.46 -68.63
C ASP A 264 10.41 29.21 -68.90
N ALA A 265 10.78 28.03 -68.39
CA ALA A 265 10.06 26.77 -68.57
C ALA A 265 9.08 26.45 -67.44
N GLY A 266 9.24 27.02 -66.24
CA GLY A 266 8.35 26.75 -65.12
C GLY A 266 8.71 27.44 -63.81
N GLU A 267 7.93 27.12 -62.77
CA GLU A 267 8.07 27.65 -61.42
C GLU A 267 7.77 26.51 -60.43
N VAL A 268 8.62 26.35 -59.42
CA VAL A 268 8.49 25.37 -58.33
C VAL A 268 8.61 26.09 -56.99
N SER A 269 7.94 25.57 -55.96
CA SER A 269 8.05 26.08 -54.60
C SER A 269 8.33 24.95 -53.62
N CYS A 270 9.21 25.22 -52.66
CA CYS A 270 9.56 24.35 -51.55
C CYS A 270 9.48 25.15 -50.24
N SER A 271 9.24 24.47 -49.12
CA SER A 271 8.94 25.12 -47.83
C SER A 271 9.73 24.47 -46.69
N ALA A 272 10.23 25.30 -45.78
CA ALA A 272 10.88 24.84 -44.54
C ALA A 272 10.13 25.44 -43.34
N SER A 273 9.74 24.58 -42.39
CA SER A 273 8.99 24.97 -41.19
C SER A 273 9.85 24.88 -39.94
N VAL A 274 9.64 25.84 -39.04
CA VAL A 274 10.22 25.90 -37.70
C VAL A 274 9.08 25.92 -36.70
N ASP A 275 9.12 24.96 -35.78
CA ASP A 275 8.19 24.79 -34.65
C ASP A 275 8.77 25.51 -33.43
N VAL A 276 7.98 26.33 -32.73
CA VAL A 276 8.42 27.07 -31.53
C VAL A 276 7.55 26.67 -30.37
N GLY A 277 8.15 26.02 -29.36
CA GLY A 277 7.42 25.50 -28.21
C GLY A 277 6.45 26.51 -27.61
N GLU A 278 5.21 26.07 -27.38
CA GLU A 278 4.16 26.88 -26.77
C GLU A 278 4.57 27.39 -25.38
N PRO A 279 4.03 28.54 -24.91
CA PRO A 279 4.18 28.94 -23.52
C PRO A 279 3.58 27.87 -22.62
N SER A 280 4.43 27.13 -21.91
CA SER A 280 4.00 26.24 -20.85
C SER A 280 3.27 27.06 -19.78
N THR A 281 2.03 26.64 -19.48
CA THR A 281 1.17 27.32 -18.52
C THR A 281 1.82 27.34 -17.13
N PRO A 282 1.62 28.41 -16.33
CA PRO A 282 2.05 28.38 -14.94
C PRO A 282 1.33 27.24 -14.20
N THR A 283 2.10 26.34 -13.59
CA THR A 283 1.61 25.22 -12.78
C THR A 283 2.14 25.30 -11.36
N CYS A 284 1.39 24.68 -10.47
CA CYS A 284 1.80 24.39 -9.11
C CYS A 284 2.06 22.90 -9.08
N ASP A 285 3.31 22.52 -8.84
CA ASP A 285 3.77 21.15 -9.06
C ASP A 285 3.62 20.34 -7.77
N PHE A 286 3.85 20.99 -6.61
CA PHE A 286 3.31 20.56 -5.32
C PHE A 286 3.19 21.73 -4.32
N PHE A 287 2.39 21.52 -3.27
CA PHE A 287 2.31 22.35 -2.07
C PHE A 287 2.04 21.45 -0.86
N ASN A 288 2.91 21.48 0.14
CA ASN A 288 2.93 20.50 1.24
C ASN A 288 3.11 21.16 2.61
N ILE A 289 2.29 20.73 3.59
CA ILE A 289 2.45 21.01 5.02
C ILE A 289 2.60 19.67 5.75
N VAL A 290 3.83 19.37 6.18
CA VAL A 290 4.20 18.09 6.82
C VAL A 290 3.35 17.75 8.06
N GLN A 291 2.80 18.77 8.74
CA GLN A 291 2.04 18.63 9.98
C GLN A 291 0.54 18.67 9.72
N SER A 292 -0.19 17.60 10.08
CA SER A 292 -1.66 17.57 10.02
C SER A 292 -2.33 18.24 11.23
N GLN A 293 -1.65 18.29 12.38
CA GLN A 293 -2.13 18.92 13.62
C GLN A 293 -1.00 19.66 14.34
N VAL A 294 -1.32 20.81 14.95
CA VAL A 294 -0.38 21.61 15.77
C VAL A 294 -1.07 22.34 16.92
N ALA A 295 -0.29 22.71 17.94
CA ALA A 295 -0.72 23.63 19.00
C ALA A 295 -0.86 25.09 18.49
N PRO A 296 -1.60 25.97 19.19
CA PRO A 296 -1.85 27.33 18.73
C PRO A 296 -0.57 28.17 18.78
N GLY A 297 -0.22 28.83 17.66
CA GLY A 297 1.03 29.59 17.56
C GLY A 297 2.30 28.77 17.29
N ALA A 298 2.21 27.44 17.12
CA ALA A 298 3.34 26.59 16.78
C ALA A 298 3.97 26.95 15.41
N SER A 299 5.21 26.53 15.19
CA SER A 299 5.94 26.78 13.93
C SER A 299 5.59 25.71 12.89
N ILE A 300 5.11 26.13 11.72
CA ILE A 300 4.69 25.28 10.60
C ILE A 300 5.70 25.44 9.44
N PRO A 301 6.43 24.38 9.04
CA PRO A 301 7.14 24.35 7.77
C PRO A 301 6.16 24.15 6.61
N ILE A 302 6.32 24.92 5.53
CA ILE A 302 5.54 24.82 4.30
C ILE A 302 6.52 24.77 3.12
N GLU A 303 6.33 23.86 2.19
CA GLU A 303 7.19 23.69 1.02
C GLU A 303 6.36 23.61 -0.27
N TRP A 304 6.88 24.16 -1.36
CA TRP A 304 6.22 24.15 -2.67
C TRP A 304 7.22 24.32 -3.82
N GLU A 305 6.79 23.88 -5.00
CA GLU A 305 7.48 24.08 -6.28
C GLU A 305 6.47 24.42 -7.38
N THR A 306 6.87 25.30 -8.28
CA THR A 306 6.03 25.85 -9.34
C THR A 306 6.78 25.97 -10.65
N THR A 307 6.09 25.67 -11.76
CA THR A 307 6.67 25.69 -13.09
C THR A 307 6.10 26.85 -13.90
N ASN A 308 6.96 27.69 -14.47
CA ASN A 308 6.64 28.92 -15.23
C ASN A 308 5.90 30.03 -14.46
N VAL A 309 6.12 30.15 -13.16
CA VAL A 309 5.53 31.19 -12.31
C VAL A 309 6.47 32.39 -12.14
N ILE A 310 5.91 33.60 -12.11
CA ILE A 310 6.65 34.87 -11.92
C ILE A 310 6.46 35.43 -10.50
N SER A 311 5.35 35.11 -9.85
CA SER A 311 4.98 35.62 -8.52
C SER A 311 4.12 34.62 -7.74
N ALA A 312 4.42 34.49 -6.44
CA ALA A 312 3.70 33.59 -5.54
C ALA A 312 3.30 34.29 -4.23
N SER A 313 2.20 33.85 -3.63
CA SER A 313 1.71 34.35 -2.34
C SER A 313 0.87 33.32 -1.60
N ILE A 314 0.98 33.27 -0.27
CA ILE A 314 0.22 32.38 0.59
C ILE A 314 -0.78 33.21 1.41
N ASN A 315 -1.96 32.64 1.66
CA ASN A 315 -3.01 33.23 2.50
C ASN A 315 -2.65 33.18 4.02
N GLN A 316 -3.64 33.15 4.91
CA GLN A 316 -3.47 33.14 6.38
C GLN A 316 -2.54 34.22 6.97
N GLY A 317 -2.36 35.34 6.26
CA GLY A 317 -1.50 36.46 6.69
C GLY A 317 -0.02 36.34 6.32
N VAL A 318 0.38 35.28 5.60
CA VAL A 318 1.76 35.06 5.15
C VAL A 318 2.16 36.08 4.07
N GLY A 319 1.35 36.23 3.01
CA GLY A 319 1.56 37.23 1.97
C GLY A 319 2.47 36.74 0.84
N ALA A 320 3.25 37.66 0.24
CA ALA A 320 4.11 37.35 -0.90
C ALA A 320 5.32 36.50 -0.47
N VAL A 321 5.62 35.47 -1.27
CA VAL A 321 6.71 34.50 -1.04
C VAL A 321 7.57 34.35 -2.29
N ALA A 322 8.67 33.59 -2.20
CA ALA A 322 9.42 33.17 -3.38
C ALA A 322 8.55 32.27 -4.28
N VAL A 323 8.87 32.19 -5.58
CA VAL A 323 8.12 31.34 -6.50
C VAL A 323 8.18 29.86 -6.09
N ASP A 324 9.34 29.41 -5.58
CA ASP A 324 9.59 28.05 -5.09
C ASP A 324 10.33 28.07 -3.74
N GLY A 325 10.30 26.94 -3.06
CA GLY A 325 11.14 26.62 -1.90
C GLY A 325 10.44 26.68 -0.54
N PRO A 326 11.11 26.20 0.52
CA PRO A 326 10.51 26.12 1.84
C PRO A 326 10.40 27.49 2.53
N THR A 327 9.38 27.63 3.37
CA THR A 327 9.25 28.72 4.35
C THR A 327 8.75 28.20 5.70
N THR A 328 8.73 29.06 6.70
CA THR A 328 8.21 28.74 8.03
C THR A 328 7.29 29.85 8.53
N VAL A 329 6.12 29.46 9.01
CA VAL A 329 5.06 30.39 9.44
C VAL A 329 4.52 29.99 10.81
N ASN A 330 3.94 30.93 11.56
CA ASN A 330 3.31 30.60 12.83
C ASN A 330 1.84 30.19 12.62
N ALA A 331 1.42 29.11 13.28
CA ALA A 331 0.04 28.66 13.32
C ALA A 331 -0.89 29.73 13.91
N PRO A 332 -2.16 29.80 13.48
CA PRO A 332 -3.16 30.62 14.14
C PRO A 332 -3.27 30.32 15.65
N THR A 333 -3.54 31.34 16.46
CA THR A 333 -3.65 31.19 17.93
C THR A 333 -5.03 30.74 18.41
N THR A 334 -5.98 30.55 17.48
CA THR A 334 -7.34 30.07 17.75
C THR A 334 -7.50 28.63 17.27
N PRO A 335 -7.98 27.68 18.09
CA PRO A 335 -8.25 26.32 17.65
C PRO A 335 -9.25 26.26 16.49
N GLY A 336 -9.03 25.34 15.55
CA GLY A 336 -9.84 25.16 14.34
C GLY A 336 -9.03 24.61 13.16
N THR A 337 -9.71 24.28 12.06
CA THR A 337 -9.07 23.87 10.79
C THR A 337 -8.82 25.07 9.90
N TYR A 338 -7.61 25.17 9.34
CA TYR A 338 -7.18 26.27 8.47
C TYR A 338 -6.69 25.72 7.13
N GLU A 339 -7.21 26.27 6.03
CA GLU A 339 -6.75 26.00 4.67
C GLU A 339 -5.65 27.00 4.29
N TYR A 340 -4.47 26.48 3.96
CA TYR A 340 -3.40 27.23 3.32
C TYR A 340 -3.53 27.09 1.81
N VAL A 341 -3.36 28.20 1.09
CA VAL A 341 -3.53 28.28 -0.38
C VAL A 341 -2.39 29.10 -0.96
N LEU A 342 -1.59 28.47 -1.82
CA LEU A 342 -0.61 29.15 -2.66
C LEU A 342 -1.31 29.71 -3.91
N THR A 343 -1.14 31.01 -4.13
CA THR A 343 -1.67 31.77 -5.26
C THR A 343 -0.51 32.21 -6.13
N PHE A 344 -0.44 31.71 -7.35
CA PHE A 344 0.66 31.90 -8.30
C PHE A 344 0.19 32.68 -9.54
N ASP A 345 0.83 33.80 -9.84
CA ASP A 345 0.46 34.74 -10.92
C ASP A 345 -1.04 35.12 -10.97
N GLY A 346 -1.69 35.14 -9.81
CA GLY A 346 -3.13 35.41 -9.65
C GLY A 346 -4.05 34.20 -9.86
N ASN A 347 -3.50 33.01 -10.07
CA ASN A 347 -4.21 31.74 -10.20
C ASN A 347 -4.09 30.89 -8.91
N THR A 348 -4.96 29.90 -8.76
CA THR A 348 -4.87 28.86 -7.70
C THR A 348 -5.28 27.52 -8.28
N SER A 349 -4.57 26.43 -7.95
CA SER A 349 -5.03 25.05 -8.24
C SER A 349 -5.61 24.38 -6.98
N ASN A 350 -6.00 23.11 -7.11
CA ASN A 350 -6.26 22.23 -5.96
C ASN A 350 -4.95 21.70 -5.37
N ASP A 351 -3.96 21.41 -6.22
CA ASP A 351 -2.61 20.91 -5.88
C ASP A 351 -1.75 21.95 -5.12
N CYS A 352 -2.31 23.15 -4.96
CA CYS A 352 -1.73 24.33 -4.35
C CYS A 352 -2.40 24.67 -3.01
N ARG A 353 -2.97 23.65 -2.35
CA ARG A 353 -3.81 23.78 -1.14
C ARG A 353 -3.50 22.66 -0.17
N ASP A 354 -3.43 23.02 1.11
CA ASP A 354 -3.33 22.05 2.19
C ASP A 354 -4.09 22.55 3.43
N THR A 355 -4.39 21.65 4.37
CA THR A 355 -5.17 21.96 5.58
C THR A 355 -4.51 21.45 6.84
N ILE A 356 -4.40 22.32 7.85
CA ILE A 356 -3.88 21.97 9.17
C ILE A 356 -4.94 22.19 10.25
N MET A 357 -4.97 21.31 11.25
CA MET A 357 -5.85 21.46 12.41
C MET A 357 -5.06 22.03 13.60
N VAL A 358 -5.39 23.27 13.98
CA VAL A 358 -4.92 23.83 15.24
C VAL A 358 -5.79 23.25 16.36
N ILE A 359 -5.20 22.40 17.19
CA ILE A 359 -5.85 21.85 18.39
C ILE A 359 -5.55 22.75 19.59
N PRO A 360 -6.44 22.82 20.61
CA PRO A 360 -6.11 23.52 21.85
C PRO A 360 -4.94 22.83 22.55
N ASP A 361 -4.00 23.62 23.05
CA ASP A 361 -2.99 23.14 23.99
C ASP A 361 -3.66 22.97 25.37
N HIS A 362 -4.11 21.75 25.67
CA HIS A 362 -4.66 21.38 26.97
C HIS A 362 -3.86 20.20 27.51
N ASP A 363 -3.00 20.48 28.49
CA ASP A 363 -2.37 19.46 29.33
C ASP A 363 -3.47 18.54 29.86
N GLN A 364 -3.45 17.28 29.44
CA GLN A 364 -4.46 16.30 29.83
C GLN A 364 -4.38 16.05 31.33
N LEU A 365 -5.49 16.25 32.04
CA LEU A 365 -5.57 16.07 33.49
C LEU A 365 -5.22 14.63 33.88
N THR A 366 -4.24 14.45 34.76
CA THR A 366 -3.80 13.13 35.24
C THR A 366 -3.92 13.01 36.76
N CYS A 367 -3.76 11.79 37.30
CA CYS A 367 -3.64 11.62 38.75
C CYS A 367 -2.31 12.16 39.33
N ALA A 368 -1.34 12.58 38.51
CA ALA A 368 -0.17 13.30 39.00
C ALA A 368 -0.51 14.73 39.46
N ASP A 369 -1.57 15.33 38.90
CA ASP A 369 -2.05 16.66 39.26
C ASP A 369 -2.78 16.68 40.62
N LEU A 370 -3.03 15.52 41.22
CA LEU A 370 -3.72 15.32 42.48
C LEU A 370 -2.90 14.49 43.48
N SER A 371 -2.41 15.14 44.54
CA SER A 371 -1.93 14.48 45.75
C SER A 371 -3.12 14.12 46.65
N PHE A 372 -3.70 12.93 46.46
CA PHE A 372 -4.74 12.37 47.33
C PHE A 372 -4.12 11.34 48.29
N THR A 373 -4.26 11.57 49.59
CA THR A 373 -3.56 10.82 50.64
C THR A 373 -4.47 10.51 51.83
N ALA A 374 -4.10 9.49 52.59
CA ALA A 374 -4.71 9.13 53.87
C ALA A 374 -3.64 9.19 54.96
N SER A 375 -4.04 9.48 56.20
CA SER A 375 -3.14 9.41 57.37
C SER A 375 -2.63 8.00 57.66
N ASP A 376 -3.37 6.99 57.21
CA ASP A 376 -3.03 5.58 57.26
C ASP A 376 -3.80 4.84 56.15
N THR A 377 -3.19 3.82 55.56
CA THR A 377 -3.78 2.97 54.50
C THR A 377 -4.00 1.53 54.93
N LEU A 378 -3.60 1.15 56.16
CA LEU A 378 -3.85 -0.17 56.73
C LEU A 378 -4.20 -0.03 58.22
N VAL A 379 -5.47 -0.27 58.58
CA VAL A 379 -5.97 0.05 59.93
C VAL A 379 -6.82 -1.07 60.55
N THR A 380 -6.91 -1.14 61.88
CA THR A 380 -7.88 -2.03 62.53
C THR A 380 -9.32 -1.49 62.44
N PRO A 381 -10.36 -2.35 62.49
CA PRO A 381 -11.76 -1.91 62.42
C PRO A 381 -12.12 -0.86 63.49
N GLY A 382 -12.81 0.19 63.07
CA GLY A 382 -13.22 1.32 63.91
C GLY A 382 -12.20 2.46 64.01
N THR A 383 -11.07 2.37 63.29
CA THR A 383 -10.05 3.43 63.28
C THR A 383 -10.51 4.67 62.51
N ASN A 384 -10.18 5.85 63.01
CA ASN A 384 -10.42 7.11 62.32
C ASN A 384 -9.20 7.48 61.46
N VAL A 385 -9.40 7.58 60.15
CA VAL A 385 -8.39 7.98 59.16
C VAL A 385 -8.70 9.38 58.66
N THR A 386 -7.66 10.20 58.45
CA THR A 386 -7.79 11.53 57.85
C THR A 386 -7.42 11.47 56.38
N LEU A 387 -8.40 11.65 55.50
CA LEU A 387 -8.21 11.87 54.07
C LEU A 387 -7.79 13.32 53.83
N SER A 388 -6.83 13.54 52.93
CA SER A 388 -6.32 14.86 52.56
C SER A 388 -6.05 14.91 51.06
N TRP A 389 -6.43 16.00 50.40
CA TRP A 389 -6.23 16.17 48.95
C TRP A 389 -5.70 17.57 48.63
N VAL A 390 -4.68 17.62 47.79
CA VAL A 390 -4.13 18.86 47.22
C VAL A 390 -3.92 18.63 45.74
N TRP A 391 -4.39 19.54 44.90
CA TRP A 391 -4.12 19.55 43.48
C TRP A 391 -3.42 20.83 43.03
N THR A 392 -2.67 20.70 41.94
CA THR A 392 -1.90 21.76 41.28
C THR A 392 -2.35 21.94 39.83
N GLY A 393 -1.72 22.84 39.07
CA GLY A 393 -2.05 23.06 37.66
C GLY A 393 -3.43 23.68 37.44
N ASN A 394 -4.10 23.29 36.35
CA ASN A 394 -5.32 23.93 35.84
C ASN A 394 -6.63 23.35 36.42
N VAL A 395 -6.56 22.55 37.49
CA VAL A 395 -7.74 21.91 38.09
C VAL A 395 -8.70 22.95 38.70
N THR A 396 -9.89 23.05 38.11
CA THR A 396 -10.96 23.99 38.50
C THR A 396 -11.77 23.49 39.70
N SER A 397 -12.03 22.19 39.81
CA SER A 397 -12.78 21.62 40.95
C SER A 397 -12.51 20.14 41.20
N GLY A 398 -12.82 19.67 42.41
CA GLY A 398 -12.72 18.27 42.80
C GLY A 398 -13.94 17.77 43.59
N THR A 399 -14.27 16.49 43.45
CA THR A 399 -15.29 15.79 44.24
C THR A 399 -14.75 14.45 44.74
N VAL A 400 -15.10 14.06 45.96
CA VAL A 400 -14.77 12.73 46.54
C VAL A 400 -16.07 11.95 46.75
N ASP A 401 -16.05 10.65 46.45
CA ASP A 401 -17.18 9.75 46.62
C ASP A 401 -17.44 9.39 48.11
N GLN A 402 -18.05 8.22 48.37
CA GLN A 402 -18.41 7.72 49.71
C GLN A 402 -19.16 8.74 50.61
N GLY A 403 -19.95 9.63 49.99
CA GLY A 403 -20.76 10.63 50.67
C GLY A 403 -20.00 11.89 51.14
N ILE A 404 -18.76 12.12 50.67
CA ILE A 404 -18.00 13.34 50.98
C ILE A 404 -18.46 14.51 50.10
N GLY A 405 -18.57 14.31 48.77
CA GLY A 405 -19.09 15.30 47.83
C GLY A 405 -18.02 16.28 47.31
N ALA A 406 -18.43 17.51 47.00
CA ALA A 406 -17.53 18.54 46.49
C ALA A 406 -16.55 19.05 47.56
N VAL A 407 -15.30 19.25 47.17
CA VAL A 407 -14.18 19.61 48.05
C VAL A 407 -13.29 20.70 47.42
N ASN A 408 -12.43 21.35 48.20
CA ASN A 408 -11.43 22.31 47.71
C ASN A 408 -10.00 21.79 47.93
N SER A 409 -9.03 22.29 47.16
CA SER A 409 -7.61 21.93 47.31
C SER A 409 -7.10 22.33 48.70
N GLY A 410 -6.50 21.40 49.43
CA GLY A 410 -6.01 21.59 50.80
C GLY A 410 -7.04 21.31 51.91
N ASP A 411 -8.28 20.96 51.57
CA ASP A 411 -9.24 20.47 52.57
C ASP A 411 -8.84 19.05 53.07
N THR A 412 -9.36 18.69 54.24
CA THR A 412 -9.16 17.36 54.85
C THR A 412 -10.48 16.84 55.44
N ARG A 413 -10.60 15.52 55.58
CA ARG A 413 -11.80 14.86 56.11
C ARG A 413 -11.45 13.62 56.92
N VAL A 414 -11.91 13.60 58.18
CA VAL A 414 -11.85 12.41 59.02
C VAL A 414 -13.00 11.47 58.68
N VAL A 415 -12.69 10.19 58.48
CA VAL A 415 -13.62 9.08 58.20
C VAL A 415 -13.32 7.91 59.15
N THR A 416 -14.33 7.13 59.53
CA THR A 416 -14.15 5.91 60.34
C THR A 416 -14.18 4.68 59.44
N ILE A 417 -13.09 3.92 59.44
CA ILE A 417 -12.92 2.73 58.61
C ILE A 417 -13.31 1.49 59.42
N ASN A 418 -14.25 0.69 58.92
CA ASN A 418 -14.69 -0.55 59.58
C ASN A 418 -14.35 -1.80 58.76
N ASN A 419 -14.44 -1.68 57.43
CA ASN A 419 -14.07 -2.67 56.44
C ASN A 419 -13.16 -1.98 55.40
N GLN A 420 -12.48 -2.75 54.55
CA GLN A 420 -11.74 -2.22 53.40
C GLN A 420 -12.65 -1.33 52.53
N ASN A 421 -12.19 -0.11 52.22
CA ASN A 421 -12.94 0.87 51.44
C ASN A 421 -12.01 1.58 50.45
N THR A 422 -12.48 1.79 49.22
CA THR A 422 -11.85 2.68 48.25
C THR A 422 -12.61 3.99 48.17
N TYR A 423 -11.87 5.09 48.30
CA TYR A 423 -12.34 6.44 48.05
C TYR A 423 -11.83 6.89 46.68
N THR A 424 -12.68 7.50 45.86
CA THR A 424 -12.34 7.98 44.53
C THR A 424 -12.49 9.49 44.49
N THR A 425 -11.40 10.19 44.22
CA THR A 425 -11.43 11.64 43.96
C THR A 425 -11.50 11.87 42.45
N THR A 426 -12.50 12.63 42.01
CA THR A 426 -12.62 13.10 40.63
C THR A 426 -12.21 14.57 40.58
N ILE A 427 -11.23 14.93 39.75
CA ILE A 427 -10.84 16.32 39.49
C ILE A 427 -11.11 16.69 38.03
N THR A 428 -11.42 17.97 37.78
CA THR A 428 -11.70 18.50 36.44
C THR A 428 -11.23 19.95 36.30
N ASP A 429 -10.74 20.31 35.10
CA ASP A 429 -10.44 21.69 34.70
C ASP A 429 -11.64 22.42 34.05
N GLY A 430 -12.68 21.67 33.66
CA GLY A 430 -13.87 22.15 32.94
C GLY A 430 -14.01 21.64 31.51
N VAL A 431 -12.96 20.99 30.97
CA VAL A 431 -12.93 20.27 29.69
C VAL A 431 -12.72 18.79 29.94
N ASP A 432 -11.65 18.45 30.67
CA ASP A 432 -11.22 17.09 30.99
C ASP A 432 -11.55 16.73 32.45
N SER A 433 -11.62 15.43 32.74
CA SER A 433 -11.95 14.91 34.06
C SER A 433 -11.27 13.56 34.31
N VAL A 434 -10.52 13.45 35.41
CA VAL A 434 -9.81 12.22 35.80
C VAL A 434 -10.25 11.74 37.19
N GLN A 435 -10.28 10.42 37.37
CA GLN A 435 -10.68 9.76 38.62
C GLN A 435 -9.50 9.01 39.24
N CYS A 436 -9.20 9.30 40.49
CA CYS A 436 -8.03 8.80 41.21
C CYS A 436 -8.46 8.07 42.49
N PRO A 437 -8.36 6.73 42.53
CA PRO A 437 -8.73 5.92 43.69
C PRO A 437 -7.64 5.90 44.76
N LEU A 438 -8.07 5.81 46.02
CA LEU A 438 -7.24 5.58 47.20
C LEU A 438 -7.94 4.53 48.08
N THR A 439 -7.32 3.36 48.19
CA THR A 439 -7.86 2.25 49.00
C THR A 439 -7.25 2.29 50.41
N ILE A 440 -8.09 2.16 51.42
CA ILE A 440 -7.68 1.90 52.80
C ILE A 440 -8.08 0.46 53.13
N ASN A 441 -7.07 -0.35 53.41
CA ASN A 441 -7.21 -1.74 53.82
C ASN A 441 -7.47 -1.82 55.33
N VAL A 442 -8.01 -2.95 55.76
CA VAL A 442 -8.23 -3.26 57.16
C VAL A 442 -7.37 -4.45 57.56
N GLU A 443 -6.68 -4.37 58.69
CA GLU A 443 -5.97 -5.52 59.24
C GLU A 443 -6.97 -6.57 59.71
N ASP A 444 -6.93 -7.76 59.10
CA ASP A 444 -7.54 -8.95 59.65
C ASP A 444 -6.81 -9.34 60.93
N VAL A 445 -7.30 -8.85 62.06
CA VAL A 445 -6.88 -9.34 63.38
C VAL A 445 -7.51 -10.72 63.58
N PRO A 446 -6.72 -11.82 63.61
CA PRO A 446 -7.27 -13.17 63.78
C PRO A 446 -7.78 -13.37 65.21
N ASN A 447 -9.00 -12.87 65.46
CA ASN A 447 -9.77 -13.09 66.68
C ASN A 447 -10.52 -14.44 66.63
N GLY A 448 -9.91 -15.43 65.99
CA GLY A 448 -10.40 -16.81 65.94
C GLY A 448 -9.78 -17.66 67.05
N ILE A 449 -10.45 -18.76 67.36
CA ILE A 449 -9.87 -19.91 68.04
C ILE A 449 -9.74 -21.04 67.01
N SER A 450 -8.64 -21.79 67.04
CA SER A 450 -8.41 -22.96 66.16
C SER A 450 -7.90 -24.15 66.96
N CYS A 451 -7.87 -25.35 66.38
CA CYS A 451 -7.35 -26.53 67.09
C CYS A 451 -5.83 -26.42 67.24
N GLU A 452 -5.13 -26.08 66.17
CA GLU A 452 -3.68 -25.97 66.04
C GLU A 452 -3.11 -24.91 67.00
N ALA A 453 -3.79 -23.77 67.13
CA ALA A 453 -3.35 -22.65 67.95
C ALA A 453 -3.76 -22.75 69.43
N ASN A 454 -4.90 -23.40 69.74
CA ASN A 454 -5.49 -23.34 71.08
C ASN A 454 -5.64 -24.70 71.78
N VAL A 455 -5.37 -25.83 71.11
CA VAL A 455 -5.61 -27.18 71.64
C VAL A 455 -4.46 -28.13 71.27
N SER A 456 -3.70 -28.57 72.27
CA SER A 456 -2.94 -29.83 72.16
C SER A 456 -3.81 -30.94 72.72
N PHE A 457 -4.18 -31.93 71.91
CA PHE A 457 -4.98 -33.10 72.31
C PHE A 457 -4.38 -34.36 71.70
N SER A 458 -3.98 -35.33 72.54
CA SER A 458 -3.28 -36.53 72.09
C SER A 458 -3.64 -37.78 72.89
N ALA A 459 -3.31 -38.94 72.33
CA ALA A 459 -3.39 -40.23 72.98
C ALA A 459 -1.99 -40.81 73.21
N ASN A 460 -1.83 -41.71 74.19
CA ASN A 460 -0.57 -42.45 74.34
C ASN A 460 -0.46 -43.66 73.40
N ASP A 461 -1.55 -44.05 72.75
CA ASP A 461 -1.65 -45.14 71.79
C ASP A 461 -2.88 -44.88 70.89
N TYR A 462 -2.69 -44.99 69.58
CA TYR A 462 -3.69 -44.72 68.55
C TYR A 462 -4.18 -45.99 67.84
N SER A 463 -3.52 -47.14 68.04
CA SER A 463 -3.86 -48.38 67.33
C SER A 463 -3.74 -49.61 68.25
N LEU A 464 -4.89 -50.08 68.73
CA LEU A 464 -4.98 -51.10 69.77
C LEU A 464 -5.10 -52.53 69.20
N PRO A 465 -4.54 -53.53 69.91
CA PRO A 465 -4.71 -54.92 69.54
C PRO A 465 -6.17 -55.38 69.73
N ARG A 466 -6.50 -56.49 69.07
CA ARG A 466 -7.83 -57.11 69.13
C ARG A 466 -8.31 -57.32 70.57
N GLY A 467 -9.48 -56.80 70.89
CA GLY A 467 -10.06 -56.83 72.24
C GLY A 467 -9.90 -55.50 73.00
N GLY A 468 -9.17 -54.54 72.42
CA GLY A 468 -9.03 -53.21 72.97
C GLY A 468 -7.92 -53.07 74.01
N GLY A 469 -7.87 -51.89 74.61
CA GLY A 469 -6.86 -51.51 75.58
C GLY A 469 -7.23 -50.25 76.35
N ASN A 470 -6.37 -49.90 77.31
CA ASN A 470 -6.51 -48.65 78.06
C ASN A 470 -5.65 -47.58 77.38
N VAL A 471 -6.29 -46.51 76.91
CA VAL A 471 -5.63 -45.34 76.32
C VAL A 471 -5.79 -44.16 77.24
N THR A 472 -4.69 -43.46 77.49
CA THR A 472 -4.60 -42.22 78.24
C THR A 472 -4.65 -41.06 77.26
N LEU A 473 -5.79 -40.38 77.25
CA LEU A 473 -6.02 -39.14 76.54
C LEU A 473 -5.40 -38.01 77.35
N SER A 474 -4.69 -37.08 76.71
CA SER A 474 -4.06 -35.93 77.36
C SER A 474 -4.33 -34.67 76.56
N TRP A 475 -4.64 -33.56 77.25
CA TRP A 475 -4.93 -32.30 76.59
C TRP A 475 -4.45 -31.09 77.38
N THR A 476 -4.09 -30.04 76.65
CA THR A 476 -3.86 -28.69 77.19
C THR A 476 -4.46 -27.68 76.23
N THR A 477 -5.18 -26.68 76.76
CA THR A 477 -5.78 -25.61 75.94
C THR A 477 -5.39 -24.23 76.42
N THR A 478 -5.30 -23.29 75.48
CA THR A 478 -4.83 -21.92 75.71
C THR A 478 -5.87 -20.91 75.24
N GLY A 479 -6.31 -20.03 76.14
CA GLY A 479 -7.24 -18.93 75.80
C GLY A 479 -8.69 -19.33 75.54
N LEU A 480 -9.10 -20.56 75.91
CA LEU A 480 -10.48 -21.03 75.89
C LEU A 480 -11.18 -20.85 77.25
N ASP A 481 -12.47 -20.56 77.24
CA ASP A 481 -13.32 -20.39 78.43
C ASP A 481 -13.83 -21.73 78.97
N THR A 482 -14.20 -22.68 78.10
CA THR A 482 -14.61 -24.03 78.50
C THR A 482 -14.10 -25.09 77.52
N VAL A 483 -13.97 -26.32 78.03
CA VAL A 483 -13.63 -27.54 77.28
C VAL A 483 -14.57 -28.66 77.70
N SER A 484 -14.96 -29.49 76.74
CA SER A 484 -15.60 -30.79 76.97
C SER A 484 -15.11 -31.80 75.95
N ILE A 485 -15.00 -33.07 76.31
CA ILE A 485 -14.52 -34.13 75.41
C ILE A 485 -15.59 -35.21 75.29
N SER A 486 -15.92 -35.61 74.06
CA SER A 486 -17.00 -36.56 73.80
C SER A 486 -16.74 -37.92 74.46
N GLY A 487 -17.59 -38.33 75.40
CA GLY A 487 -17.46 -39.59 76.12
C GLY A 487 -16.61 -39.52 77.41
N LEU A 488 -16.03 -38.36 77.73
CA LEU A 488 -15.45 -38.07 79.05
C LEU A 488 -16.43 -37.23 79.88
N THR A 489 -16.18 -37.13 81.18
CA THR A 489 -16.89 -36.19 82.08
C THR A 489 -16.02 -35.01 82.52
N SER A 490 -14.74 -35.00 82.12
CA SER A 490 -13.81 -33.92 82.45
C SER A 490 -14.12 -32.63 81.68
N THR A 491 -14.09 -31.52 82.42
CA THR A 491 -14.30 -30.15 81.92
C THR A 491 -13.10 -29.23 82.23
N ALA A 492 -11.97 -29.82 82.63
CA ALA A 492 -10.75 -29.09 82.89
C ALA A 492 -10.11 -28.60 81.58
N LEU A 493 -9.67 -27.33 81.54
CA LEU A 493 -8.98 -26.73 80.39
C LEU A 493 -7.63 -27.40 80.07
N SER A 494 -7.09 -28.21 80.98
CA SER A 494 -5.93 -29.07 80.76
C SER A 494 -6.03 -30.28 81.69
N GLY A 495 -5.69 -31.47 81.21
CA GLY A 495 -5.88 -32.71 81.95
C GLY A 495 -5.38 -33.95 81.22
N SER A 496 -5.57 -35.09 81.86
CA SER A 496 -5.29 -36.41 81.31
C SER A 496 -6.23 -37.44 81.93
N GLU A 497 -6.80 -38.34 81.13
CA GLU A 497 -7.79 -39.32 81.57
C GLU A 497 -7.61 -40.65 80.81
N THR A 498 -7.58 -41.77 81.53
CA THR A 498 -7.43 -43.11 80.94
C THR A 498 -8.79 -43.76 80.70
N VAL A 499 -9.09 -44.03 79.44
CA VAL A 499 -10.31 -44.72 78.95
C VAL A 499 -10.00 -46.12 78.45
N ASN A 500 -10.98 -47.02 78.52
CA ASN A 500 -10.89 -48.33 77.85
C ASN A 500 -11.60 -48.23 76.49
N VAL A 501 -10.86 -48.47 75.41
CA VAL A 501 -11.36 -48.45 74.03
C VAL A 501 -11.34 -49.89 73.50
N SER A 502 -12.48 -50.37 73.00
CA SER A 502 -12.70 -51.80 72.65
C SER A 502 -13.13 -52.05 71.20
N ASN A 503 -13.48 -50.99 70.48
CA ASN A 503 -13.70 -50.91 69.03
C ASN A 503 -13.28 -49.49 68.61
N ASP A 504 -13.09 -49.26 67.31
CA ASP A 504 -12.69 -47.96 66.73
C ASP A 504 -13.51 -46.80 67.30
N ARG A 505 -12.82 -45.74 67.75
CA ARG A 505 -13.44 -44.64 68.47
C ARG A 505 -12.75 -43.31 68.28
N THR A 506 -13.48 -42.35 67.74
CA THR A 506 -13.11 -40.93 67.76
C THR A 506 -13.59 -40.27 69.06
N PHE A 507 -12.69 -39.51 69.68
CA PHE A 507 -12.96 -38.56 70.75
C PHE A 507 -12.84 -37.15 70.18
N THR A 508 -13.84 -36.29 70.40
CA THR A 508 -13.81 -34.89 69.96
C THR A 508 -13.69 -33.98 71.17
N LEU A 509 -12.65 -33.14 71.21
CA LEU A 509 -12.52 -32.06 72.17
C LEU A 509 -13.23 -30.81 71.63
N THR A 510 -14.33 -30.44 72.26
CA THR A 510 -15.08 -29.21 71.98
C THR A 510 -14.62 -28.12 72.93
N GLY A 511 -13.98 -27.09 72.38
CA GLY A 511 -13.51 -25.90 73.10
C GLY A 511 -14.35 -24.67 72.77
N THR A 512 -14.59 -23.77 73.72
CA THR A 512 -15.33 -22.52 73.48
C THR A 512 -14.63 -21.29 74.01
N LYS A 513 -14.86 -20.14 73.37
CA LYS A 513 -14.42 -18.81 73.80
C LYS A 513 -15.48 -17.79 73.43
N GLY A 514 -16.15 -17.20 74.41
CA GLY A 514 -17.36 -16.39 74.19
C GLY A 514 -18.44 -17.18 73.43
N SER A 515 -18.75 -16.76 72.20
CA SER A 515 -19.70 -17.42 71.30
C SER A 515 -19.03 -18.34 70.24
N GLN A 516 -17.71 -18.38 70.18
CA GLN A 516 -16.97 -19.24 69.24
C GLN A 516 -16.81 -20.64 69.82
N THR A 517 -16.82 -21.66 68.95
CA THR A 517 -16.67 -23.08 69.30
C THR A 517 -15.75 -23.76 68.29
N ILE A 518 -14.78 -24.56 68.76
CA ILE A 518 -13.92 -25.43 67.96
C ILE A 518 -14.12 -26.89 68.36
N ASN A 519 -13.90 -27.81 67.42
CA ASN A 519 -14.06 -29.24 67.61
C ASN A 519 -12.81 -29.96 67.06
N CYS A 520 -11.99 -30.52 67.94
CA CYS A 520 -10.73 -31.17 67.58
C CYS A 520 -10.90 -32.70 67.73
N PRO A 521 -11.06 -33.46 66.63
CA PRO A 521 -11.24 -34.91 66.67
C PRO A 521 -9.90 -35.65 66.89
N LEU A 522 -9.99 -36.83 67.50
CA LEU A 522 -8.86 -37.71 67.79
C LEU A 522 -9.33 -39.16 67.70
N SER A 523 -8.93 -39.88 66.64
CA SER A 523 -9.35 -41.27 66.40
C SER A 523 -8.38 -42.28 67.00
N ILE A 524 -8.94 -43.39 67.50
CA ILE A 524 -8.21 -44.56 68.01
C ILE A 524 -8.81 -45.81 67.35
N ASP A 525 -8.00 -46.58 66.67
CA ASP A 525 -8.42 -47.79 65.95
C ASP A 525 -8.18 -49.05 66.79
N VAL A 526 -9.00 -50.09 66.60
CA VAL A 526 -8.92 -51.37 67.32
C VAL A 526 -9.02 -52.52 66.33
N ALA A 527 -7.94 -53.28 66.17
CA ALA A 527 -7.81 -54.32 65.14
C ALA A 527 -8.97 -55.34 65.15
N SER A 528 -9.85 -55.27 64.14
CA SER A 528 -11.00 -56.15 63.97
C SER A 528 -10.63 -57.41 63.17
N GLY A 529 -10.66 -58.57 63.83
CA GLY A 529 -10.06 -59.81 63.29
C GLY A 529 -11.05 -60.93 62.95
N GLY A 530 -11.49 -60.99 61.68
CA GLY A 530 -11.92 -62.24 61.07
C GLY A 530 -10.70 -63.13 60.81
N GLY A 531 -10.66 -64.34 61.36
CA GLY A 531 -9.44 -65.16 61.37
C GLY A 531 -9.44 -66.31 60.37
N GLY A 532 -8.26 -66.66 59.84
CA GLY A 532 -8.06 -67.96 59.19
C GLY A 532 -7.01 -68.04 58.07
N GLY A 533 -5.72 -68.04 58.44
CA GLY A 533 -4.65 -68.55 57.57
C GLY A 533 -3.71 -67.49 57.00
N GLY A 534 -2.45 -67.48 57.48
CA GLY A 534 -1.26 -67.00 56.76
C GLY A 534 -1.23 -65.56 56.22
N GLY A 535 -2.22 -64.72 56.53
CA GLY A 535 -2.40 -63.42 55.90
C GLY A 535 -1.31 -62.40 56.23
N THR A 536 -0.73 -61.83 55.18
CA THR A 536 0.23 -60.73 55.19
C THR A 536 -0.26 -59.55 56.05
N PRO A 537 0.62 -58.80 56.75
CA PRO A 537 0.23 -57.57 57.43
C PRO A 537 -0.42 -56.58 56.46
N SER A 538 -1.47 -55.87 56.92
CA SER A 538 -2.12 -54.84 56.10
C SER A 538 -1.16 -53.67 55.84
N PRO A 539 -1.28 -52.99 54.68
CA PRO A 539 -0.64 -51.71 54.43
C PRO A 539 -0.98 -50.68 55.50
N ARG A 540 -0.03 -49.78 55.77
CA ARG A 540 -0.21 -48.55 56.53
C ARG A 540 0.47 -47.42 55.78
N CYS A 541 -0.26 -46.34 55.61
CA CYS A 541 0.26 -45.00 55.39
C CYS A 541 0.54 -44.44 56.79
N ASP A 542 1.81 -44.17 57.11
CA ASP A 542 2.21 -43.57 58.39
C ASP A 542 2.36 -42.04 58.25
N GLU A 543 2.70 -41.54 57.05
CA GLU A 543 2.76 -40.12 56.67
C GLU A 543 2.42 -39.97 55.18
N PHE A 544 1.61 -38.96 54.81
CA PHE A 544 1.39 -38.52 53.43
C PHE A 544 1.02 -37.04 53.46
N GLU A 545 1.95 -36.19 53.02
CA GLU A 545 1.85 -34.72 53.15
C GLU A 545 2.31 -34.04 51.86
N ALA A 546 1.81 -32.83 51.62
CA ALA A 546 2.22 -31.95 50.54
C ALA A 546 3.18 -30.87 51.07
N SER A 547 4.17 -30.47 50.27
CA SER A 547 5.13 -29.42 50.67
C SER A 547 4.46 -28.08 50.97
N ASP A 548 3.38 -27.79 50.23
CA ASP A 548 2.51 -26.62 50.41
C ASP A 548 1.08 -27.02 50.01
N GLU A 549 0.11 -26.81 50.91
CA GLU A 549 -1.32 -27.11 50.68
C GLU A 549 -2.08 -25.95 50.00
N ARG A 550 -1.45 -24.78 49.88
CA ARG A 550 -2.01 -23.57 49.24
C ARG A 550 -0.99 -22.94 48.30
N ILE A 551 -1.27 -22.90 47.00
CA ILE A 551 -0.32 -22.44 45.97
C ILE A 551 -0.93 -21.53 44.91
N SER A 552 -0.10 -20.88 44.09
CA SER A 552 -0.55 -20.26 42.84
C SER A 552 -0.69 -21.30 41.70
N ALA A 553 -1.61 -21.07 40.76
CA ALA A 553 -1.87 -22.03 39.68
C ALA A 553 -0.62 -22.39 38.85
N GLY A 554 -0.30 -23.69 38.78
CA GLY A 554 0.85 -24.23 38.04
C GLY A 554 2.19 -24.18 38.79
N GLU A 555 2.20 -23.70 40.04
CA GLU A 555 3.32 -23.80 40.96
C GLU A 555 3.66 -25.28 41.26
N ARG A 556 4.87 -25.54 41.76
CA ARG A 556 5.35 -26.91 42.01
C ARG A 556 5.07 -27.30 43.45
N VAL A 557 4.41 -28.43 43.67
CA VAL A 557 4.25 -29.04 44.99
C VAL A 557 4.93 -30.41 44.99
N THR A 558 5.55 -30.76 46.11
CA THR A 558 6.14 -32.09 46.30
C THR A 558 5.26 -32.85 47.28
N LEU A 559 4.68 -33.96 46.83
CA LEU A 559 3.99 -34.93 47.68
C LEU A 559 5.03 -35.89 48.25
N SER A 560 4.99 -36.15 49.55
CA SER A 560 5.92 -37.06 50.23
C SER A 560 5.17 -38.04 51.12
N TRP A 561 5.65 -39.29 51.18
CA TRP A 561 5.01 -40.36 51.97
C TRP A 561 6.01 -41.21 52.75
N GLU A 562 5.60 -41.66 53.94
CA GLU A 562 6.13 -42.85 54.63
C GLU A 562 5.04 -43.93 54.68
N THR A 563 5.35 -45.12 54.18
CA THR A 563 4.46 -46.29 54.28
C THR A 563 5.15 -47.44 54.99
N ARG A 564 4.35 -48.37 55.51
CA ARG A 564 4.85 -49.64 56.03
C ARG A 564 3.90 -50.74 55.64
N ASN A 565 4.45 -51.91 55.35
CA ASN A 565 3.66 -53.11 55.02
C ASN A 565 2.79 -52.98 53.77
N ALA A 566 3.14 -52.10 52.83
CA ALA A 566 2.71 -52.17 51.43
C ALA A 566 3.70 -53.02 50.60
N ARG A 567 3.39 -53.24 49.33
CA ARG A 567 4.27 -53.81 48.28
C ARG A 567 4.09 -53.14 46.91
N GLU A 568 3.01 -52.42 46.78
CA GLU A 568 2.48 -51.85 45.56
C GLU A 568 1.79 -50.55 46.00
N LEU A 569 2.01 -49.48 45.24
CA LEU A 569 1.58 -48.12 45.54
C LEU A 569 1.16 -47.47 44.23
N THR A 570 -0.05 -46.91 44.22
CA THR A 570 -0.63 -46.22 43.08
C THR A 570 -1.11 -44.84 43.53
N LEU A 571 -0.69 -43.80 42.83
CA LEU A 571 -1.06 -42.40 43.10
C LEU A 571 -2.04 -41.90 42.05
N PHE A 572 -3.17 -41.36 42.50
CA PHE A 572 -4.23 -40.78 41.68
C PHE A 572 -4.34 -39.26 41.85
N GLU A 573 -4.71 -38.57 40.78
CA GLU A 573 -5.25 -37.20 40.79
C GLU A 573 -6.80 -37.30 40.85
N GLY A 574 -7.37 -37.10 42.03
CA GLY A 574 -8.75 -37.43 42.38
C GLY A 574 -8.89 -38.77 43.13
N ASP A 575 -10.14 -39.16 43.41
CA ASP A 575 -10.49 -40.38 44.15
C ASP A 575 -10.10 -41.68 43.39
N GLU A 576 -9.90 -42.79 44.10
CA GLU A 576 -9.48 -44.10 43.52
C GLU A 576 -10.43 -44.69 42.45
N ASP A 577 -11.72 -44.30 42.45
CA ASP A 577 -12.75 -44.83 41.52
C ASP A 577 -12.86 -44.04 40.20
N ASP A 578 -12.55 -42.74 40.20
CA ASP A 578 -12.85 -41.79 39.11
C ASP A 578 -11.66 -40.86 38.75
N GLY A 579 -10.53 -40.92 39.48
CA GLY A 579 -9.34 -40.09 39.31
C GLY A 579 -8.36 -40.57 38.22
N ASP A 580 -7.49 -39.67 37.77
CA ASP A 580 -6.45 -39.97 36.78
C ASP A 580 -5.20 -40.56 37.47
N GLU A 581 -4.81 -41.78 37.10
CA GLU A 581 -3.61 -42.45 37.62
C GLU A 581 -2.33 -41.71 37.18
N LEU A 582 -1.49 -41.29 38.14
CA LEU A 582 -0.26 -40.55 37.91
C LEU A 582 0.97 -41.47 37.82
N PHE A 583 1.07 -42.44 38.73
CA PHE A 583 2.05 -43.51 38.67
C PHE A 583 1.66 -44.71 39.55
N GLU A 584 2.16 -45.88 39.17
CA GLU A 584 2.07 -47.16 39.88
C GLU A 584 3.49 -47.74 40.05
N THR A 585 3.74 -48.49 41.12
CA THR A 585 5.03 -49.16 41.38
C THR A 585 5.00 -50.64 41.01
N ASP A 586 6.10 -51.18 40.47
CA ASP A 586 6.19 -52.59 40.07
C ASP A 586 6.03 -53.57 41.26
N ASP A 587 5.48 -54.75 40.93
CA ASP A 587 5.06 -55.89 41.76
C ASP A 587 6.21 -56.62 42.52
N ASP A 588 7.06 -55.87 43.26
CA ASP A 588 7.98 -56.31 44.34
C ASP A 588 8.76 -55.14 45.00
N ASP A 589 8.49 -53.86 44.64
CA ASP A 589 9.26 -52.70 45.11
C ASP A 589 9.04 -52.34 46.59
N THR A 590 10.06 -51.75 47.22
CA THR A 590 10.00 -51.25 48.61
C THR A 590 9.47 -49.83 48.64
N VAL A 591 8.16 -49.69 48.78
CA VAL A 591 7.42 -48.41 48.82
C VAL A 591 7.41 -47.75 50.22
N ASP A 592 8.40 -48.03 51.06
CA ASP A 592 8.44 -47.60 52.47
C ASP A 592 8.61 -46.07 52.63
N GLU A 593 9.26 -45.38 51.67
CA GLU A 593 9.42 -43.91 51.64
C GLU A 593 9.48 -43.40 50.18
N GLY A 594 9.03 -42.17 49.90
CA GLY A 594 9.14 -41.58 48.56
C GLY A 594 8.62 -40.15 48.40
N GLU A 595 8.91 -39.55 47.25
CA GLU A 595 8.45 -38.20 46.84
C GLU A 595 7.98 -38.16 45.38
N PHE A 596 6.99 -37.34 45.06
CA PHE A 596 6.48 -37.10 43.71
C PHE A 596 6.13 -35.61 43.51
N VAL A 597 6.45 -35.03 42.34
CA VAL A 597 6.26 -33.59 42.10
C VAL A 597 5.09 -33.34 41.17
N VAL A 598 4.10 -32.59 41.64
CA VAL A 598 2.87 -32.21 40.91
C VAL A 598 2.81 -30.70 40.63
N ARG A 599 1.91 -30.29 39.75
CA ARG A 599 1.66 -28.88 39.36
C ARG A 599 0.17 -28.59 39.13
N PRO A 600 -0.68 -28.64 40.17
CA PRO A 600 -2.10 -28.38 40.01
C PRO A 600 -2.36 -26.93 39.58
N THR A 601 -3.40 -26.74 38.74
CA THR A 601 -3.85 -25.43 38.22
C THR A 601 -5.26 -25.06 38.69
N LYS A 602 -5.81 -25.84 39.61
CA LYS A 602 -7.14 -25.78 40.23
C LYS A 602 -7.07 -26.55 41.55
N ASP A 603 -8.06 -26.40 42.42
CA ASP A 603 -8.20 -27.25 43.61
C ASP A 603 -8.21 -28.73 43.20
N THR A 604 -7.33 -29.52 43.82
CA THR A 604 -7.09 -30.92 43.45
C THR A 604 -6.75 -31.76 44.69
N THR A 605 -7.46 -32.87 44.87
CA THR A 605 -7.13 -33.93 45.83
C THR A 605 -6.22 -34.96 45.17
N TYR A 606 -5.22 -35.48 45.89
CA TYR A 606 -4.38 -36.59 45.47
C TYR A 606 -4.58 -37.77 46.42
N THR A 607 -4.83 -38.96 45.87
CA THR A 607 -5.12 -40.19 46.63
C THR A 607 -4.03 -41.23 46.41
N LEU A 608 -3.47 -41.74 47.50
CA LEU A 608 -2.44 -42.77 47.56
C LEU A 608 -3.05 -44.11 47.96
N LEU A 609 -3.18 -45.03 47.01
CA LEU A 609 -3.60 -46.41 47.24
C LEU A 609 -2.37 -47.29 47.52
N LEU A 610 -2.41 -48.04 48.63
CA LEU A 610 -1.34 -48.95 49.05
C LEU A 610 -1.86 -50.38 49.11
N GLU A 611 -1.25 -51.27 48.33
CA GLU A 611 -1.68 -52.67 48.25
C GLU A 611 -0.64 -53.65 48.80
N ARG A 612 -1.14 -54.79 49.30
CA ARG A 612 -0.34 -55.97 49.66
C ARG A 612 -1.13 -57.26 49.57
N GLY A 613 -1.39 -57.68 48.34
CA GLY A 613 -1.89 -59.01 47.96
C GLY A 613 -3.40 -59.16 47.97
N SER A 614 -4.07 -58.97 49.11
CA SER A 614 -5.56 -58.95 49.15
C SER A 614 -6.05 -57.95 50.20
N ARG A 615 -5.28 -56.87 50.35
CA ARG A 615 -5.48 -55.81 51.33
C ARG A 615 -4.92 -54.52 50.77
N ASP A 616 -5.72 -53.50 50.93
CA ASP A 616 -5.61 -52.15 50.42
C ASP A 616 -5.54 -51.17 51.61
N ARG A 617 -5.12 -49.94 51.34
CA ARG A 617 -5.29 -48.78 52.21
C ARG A 617 -5.12 -47.49 51.41
N THR A 618 -6.07 -46.58 51.53
CA THR A 618 -5.98 -45.22 50.96
C THR A 618 -5.48 -44.18 51.96
N CYS A 619 -4.92 -43.10 51.43
CA CYS A 619 -4.48 -41.87 52.11
C CYS A 619 -4.63 -40.69 51.14
N ASP A 620 -5.13 -39.54 51.61
CA ASP A 620 -5.51 -38.42 50.75
C ASP A 620 -4.88 -37.10 51.22
N VAL A 621 -4.54 -36.21 50.28
CA VAL A 621 -4.11 -34.83 50.55
C VAL A 621 -4.77 -33.87 49.57
N GLU A 622 -5.22 -32.72 50.05
CA GLU A 622 -5.94 -31.70 49.26
C GLU A 622 -5.03 -30.47 49.07
N ILE A 623 -4.93 -29.98 47.83
CA ILE A 623 -4.19 -28.76 47.50
C ILE A 623 -5.19 -27.73 46.97
N GLU A 624 -5.32 -26.61 47.69
CA GLU A 624 -6.10 -25.45 47.29
C GLU A 624 -5.24 -24.54 46.38
N VAL A 625 -5.80 -24.08 45.27
CA VAL A 625 -5.10 -23.21 44.31
C VAL A 625 -5.71 -21.80 44.36
N GLU A 626 -4.89 -20.82 44.72
CA GLU A 626 -5.28 -19.41 44.76
C GLU A 626 -5.49 -18.86 43.35
N ASP A 627 -6.73 -18.99 42.91
CA ASP A 627 -7.27 -18.48 41.66
C ASP A 627 -7.23 -16.93 41.67
N ASN A 628 -6.14 -16.36 41.16
CA ASN A 628 -6.08 -14.95 40.76
C ASN A 628 -6.94 -14.74 39.50
N VAL A 629 -8.26 -14.88 39.65
CA VAL A 629 -9.24 -14.61 38.60
C VAL A 629 -9.32 -13.11 38.36
N VAL A 630 -8.35 -12.59 37.59
CA VAL A 630 -8.61 -11.41 36.77
C VAL A 630 -9.71 -11.83 35.80
N VAL A 631 -10.95 -11.44 36.09
CA VAL A 631 -12.09 -11.65 35.19
C VAL A 631 -11.93 -10.74 33.97
N LEU A 632 -10.96 -11.06 33.11
CA LEU A 632 -11.00 -10.71 31.71
C LEU A 632 -12.23 -11.42 31.16
N THR A 633 -13.34 -10.67 31.15
CA THR A 633 -14.57 -11.11 30.51
C THR A 633 -14.35 -11.04 29.01
N ASP A 634 -13.59 -11.98 28.46
CA ASP A 634 -13.44 -12.14 27.02
C ASP A 634 -14.79 -12.55 26.47
N ARG A 635 -15.59 -11.53 26.14
CA ARG A 635 -16.79 -11.66 25.34
C ARG A 635 -16.33 -12.06 23.95
N ASN A 636 -16.18 -13.36 23.77
CA ASN A 636 -15.87 -13.97 22.49
C ASN A 636 -17.06 -13.78 21.53
N GLN A 637 -17.17 -12.57 20.99
CA GLN A 637 -18.07 -12.21 19.91
C GLN A 637 -17.37 -12.54 18.59
N GLU A 638 -17.29 -13.83 18.26
CA GLU A 638 -17.13 -14.24 16.87
C GLU A 638 -18.34 -13.71 16.07
N PRO A 639 -18.18 -12.75 15.14
CA PRO A 639 -19.26 -12.46 14.21
C PRO A 639 -19.29 -13.59 13.19
N ARG A 640 -20.14 -14.60 13.40
CA ARG A 640 -20.37 -15.70 12.44
C ARG A 640 -21.13 -15.28 11.18
N VAL A 641 -20.85 -14.09 10.66
CA VAL A 641 -21.11 -13.65 9.29
C VAL A 641 -19.99 -12.66 8.92
N ALA A 642 -19.27 -12.91 7.83
CA ALA A 642 -18.16 -12.06 7.38
C ALA A 642 -18.67 -10.67 6.95
N GLY A 643 -18.54 -9.69 7.84
CA GLY A 643 -18.71 -8.27 7.52
C GLY A 643 -17.46 -7.73 6.83
N ILE A 644 -17.34 -7.95 5.52
CA ILE A 644 -16.31 -7.28 4.71
C ILE A 644 -16.59 -5.78 4.78
N SER A 645 -15.67 -5.02 5.39
CA SER A 645 -15.74 -3.56 5.38
C SER A 645 -15.50 -3.05 3.95
N LEU A 646 -16.20 -1.99 3.53
CA LEU A 646 -16.05 -1.45 2.16
C LEU A 646 -14.63 -0.91 1.87
N THR A 647 -13.80 -0.76 2.88
CA THR A 647 -12.38 -0.38 2.80
C THR A 647 -11.44 -1.56 2.50
N GLN A 648 -11.92 -2.80 2.57
CA GLN A 648 -11.13 -4.03 2.35
C GLN A 648 -11.39 -4.73 1.01
N VAL A 649 -12.19 -4.11 0.14
CA VAL A 649 -12.34 -4.57 -1.26
C VAL A 649 -11.46 -3.65 -2.12
N PRO A 650 -10.43 -4.16 -2.82
CA PRO A 650 -9.70 -3.35 -3.78
C PRO A 650 -10.69 -2.86 -4.84
N TYR A 651 -10.79 -1.55 -5.00
CA TYR A 651 -11.69 -0.95 -5.97
C TYR A 651 -11.19 -1.31 -7.37
N THR A 652 -11.78 -2.33 -7.99
CA THR A 652 -11.47 -2.70 -9.38
C THR A 652 -11.86 -1.52 -10.26
N GLY A 653 -10.87 -0.72 -10.67
CA GLY A 653 -11.03 0.61 -11.25
C GLY A 653 -11.98 0.64 -12.43
N PHE A 654 -13.26 0.91 -12.15
CA PHE A 654 -14.30 1.05 -13.16
C PHE A 654 -14.96 2.40 -12.99
N GLU A 655 -14.32 3.41 -13.56
CA GLU A 655 -14.77 4.80 -13.53
C GLU A 655 -16.03 4.97 -14.40
N ALA A 656 -17.16 4.61 -13.81
CA ALA A 656 -18.47 4.67 -14.44
C ALA A 656 -18.90 6.13 -14.65
N GLY A 657 -18.50 6.72 -15.79
CA GLY A 657 -18.91 8.07 -16.17
C GLY A 657 -20.43 8.26 -16.17
N PRO A 658 -20.94 9.52 -16.13
CA PRO A 658 -22.28 9.85 -15.63
C PRO A 658 -23.46 9.06 -16.21
N VAL A 659 -23.36 8.66 -17.49
CA VAL A 659 -24.39 7.88 -18.20
C VAL A 659 -24.53 6.46 -17.61
N LEU A 660 -23.41 5.82 -17.26
CA LEU A 660 -23.42 4.45 -16.75
C LEU A 660 -23.86 4.40 -15.27
N THR A 661 -23.47 5.42 -14.49
CA THR A 661 -23.98 5.66 -13.12
C THR A 661 -25.51 5.74 -13.11
N ILE A 662 -26.09 6.53 -14.02
CA ILE A 662 -27.55 6.68 -14.15
C ILE A 662 -28.20 5.35 -14.54
N LEU A 663 -27.63 4.61 -15.49
CA LEU A 663 -28.16 3.29 -15.89
C LEU A 663 -28.14 2.29 -14.72
N PHE A 664 -27.07 2.26 -13.93
CA PHE A 664 -26.94 1.40 -12.75
C PHE A 664 -28.02 1.71 -11.70
N TYR A 665 -28.20 2.98 -11.33
CA TYR A 665 -29.22 3.36 -10.35
C TYR A 665 -30.66 3.18 -10.85
N VAL A 666 -30.92 3.37 -12.15
CA VAL A 666 -32.23 3.05 -12.76
C VAL A 666 -32.52 1.54 -12.70
N LEU A 667 -31.52 0.70 -12.95
CA LEU A 667 -31.66 -0.76 -12.86
C LEU A 667 -31.88 -1.20 -11.40
N LEU A 668 -31.14 -0.64 -10.44
CA LEU A 668 -31.35 -0.85 -9.00
C LEU A 668 -32.76 -0.45 -8.55
N ALA A 669 -33.25 0.72 -8.99
CA ALA A 669 -34.59 1.19 -8.67
C ALA A 669 -35.68 0.23 -9.21
N LEU A 670 -35.53 -0.28 -10.44
CA LEU A 670 -36.41 -1.31 -11.00
C LEU A 670 -36.34 -2.64 -10.24
N TRP A 671 -35.14 -3.04 -9.79
CA TRP A 671 -34.94 -4.25 -9.00
C TRP A 671 -35.60 -4.15 -7.61
N GLY A 672 -35.44 -3.01 -6.93
CA GLY A 672 -36.11 -2.72 -5.66
C GLY A 672 -37.64 -2.73 -5.81
N LEU A 673 -38.17 -2.16 -6.90
CA LEU A 673 -39.61 -2.20 -7.21
C LEU A 673 -40.09 -3.63 -7.50
N PHE A 674 -39.28 -4.46 -8.16
CA PHE A 674 -39.59 -5.87 -8.39
C PHE A 674 -39.64 -6.68 -7.09
N VAL A 675 -38.66 -6.50 -6.19
CA VAL A 675 -38.64 -7.15 -4.86
C VAL A 675 -39.82 -6.67 -4.00
N ALA A 676 -40.08 -5.37 -3.95
CA ALA A 676 -41.24 -4.83 -3.24
C ALA A 676 -42.56 -5.43 -3.79
N TYR A 677 -42.67 -5.58 -5.11
CA TYR A 677 -43.82 -6.20 -5.77
C TYR A 677 -43.97 -7.70 -5.42
N THR A 678 -42.88 -8.49 -5.38
CA THR A 678 -42.98 -9.91 -5.01
C THR A 678 -43.45 -10.08 -3.57
N PHE A 679 -42.87 -9.35 -2.60
CA PHE A 679 -43.27 -9.44 -1.19
C PHE A 679 -44.67 -8.88 -0.90
N THR A 680 -45.14 -7.86 -1.62
CA THR A 680 -46.46 -7.27 -1.39
C THR A 680 -47.62 -7.97 -2.12
N VAL A 681 -47.37 -8.60 -3.27
CA VAL A 681 -48.43 -9.13 -4.15
C VAL A 681 -48.45 -10.66 -4.24
N LYS A 682 -47.35 -11.37 -3.96
CA LYS A 682 -47.31 -12.84 -3.94
C LYS A 682 -46.97 -13.38 -2.56
N ARG A 683 -47.99 -13.45 -1.70
CA ARG A 683 -47.84 -14.00 -0.34
C ARG A 683 -47.74 -15.53 -0.29
N ASP A 684 -48.14 -16.22 -1.37
CA ASP A 684 -48.13 -17.68 -1.45
C ASP A 684 -47.30 -18.19 -2.64
N SER A 685 -46.19 -18.86 -2.31
CA SER A 685 -45.22 -19.55 -3.19
C SER A 685 -44.32 -18.71 -4.10
N VAL A 686 -43.01 -18.96 -3.97
CA VAL A 686 -41.97 -18.65 -4.96
C VAL A 686 -41.25 -19.96 -5.27
N LEU A 687 -41.15 -20.32 -6.56
CA LEU A 687 -40.38 -21.46 -7.06
C LEU A 687 -40.60 -22.81 -6.35
N GLY A 688 -41.81 -23.05 -5.82
CA GLY A 688 -42.23 -24.37 -5.31
C GLY A 688 -41.91 -24.66 -3.83
N PHE A 689 -41.32 -23.72 -3.09
CA PHE A 689 -41.01 -23.91 -1.67
C PHE A 689 -41.97 -23.13 -0.76
N SER A 690 -42.38 -23.75 0.35
CA SER A 690 -43.25 -23.17 1.37
C SER A 690 -42.44 -22.79 2.61
N LEU A 691 -42.63 -21.57 3.12
CA LEU A 691 -41.89 -20.99 4.25
C LEU A 691 -42.56 -21.22 5.61
N ALA A 692 -43.39 -22.26 5.73
CA ALA A 692 -44.08 -22.62 6.97
C ALA A 692 -43.55 -23.95 7.53
N GLY A 693 -42.53 -23.91 8.40
CA GLY A 693 -42.03 -25.12 9.05
C GLY A 693 -40.79 -24.98 9.93
N ALA A 694 -40.91 -24.40 11.12
CA ALA A 694 -40.08 -24.72 12.29
C ALA A 694 -40.70 -24.12 13.59
N PHE A 695 -40.41 -24.77 14.72
CA PHE A 695 -40.74 -24.45 16.13
C PHE A 695 -42.03 -25.05 16.72
N PRO A 696 -41.92 -26.18 17.48
CA PRO A 696 -43.04 -26.74 18.23
C PRO A 696 -43.26 -25.98 19.55
N ARG A 697 -44.49 -25.52 19.80
CA ARG A 697 -44.90 -25.01 21.12
C ARG A 697 -45.52 -26.12 21.98
N LYS A 698 -44.94 -26.36 23.15
CA LYS A 698 -45.62 -26.97 24.31
C LYS A 698 -45.17 -26.25 25.58
N HIS A 699 -46.01 -25.40 26.14
CA HIS A 699 -46.67 -25.72 27.42
C HIS A 699 -47.77 -24.70 27.74
N SER A 700 -48.77 -25.17 28.48
CA SER A 700 -49.87 -24.40 29.05
C SER A 700 -49.55 -23.99 30.49
N VAL A 701 -50.12 -22.88 30.96
CA VAL A 701 -51.08 -22.83 32.09
C VAL A 701 -51.70 -21.43 32.12
N ALA A 702 -52.86 -21.30 32.77
CA ALA A 702 -53.71 -20.12 32.71
C ALA A 702 -53.57 -19.21 33.95
N ASP A 703 -54.17 -18.03 33.81
CA ASP A 703 -55.10 -17.41 34.76
C ASP A 703 -54.67 -16.10 35.48
N VAL A 704 -55.69 -15.39 35.95
CA VAL A 704 -55.73 -14.23 36.85
C VAL A 704 -55.57 -12.84 36.24
N SER A 705 -56.74 -12.19 36.17
CA SER A 705 -57.00 -10.76 35.99
C SER A 705 -56.53 -9.89 37.16
N THR A 706 -55.95 -8.72 36.86
CA THR A 706 -56.21 -7.41 37.52
C THR A 706 -56.05 -6.35 36.42
N ASP A 707 -57.07 -5.58 36.03
CA ASP A 707 -57.86 -4.55 36.73
C ASP A 707 -57.17 -3.17 36.76
N ALA A 708 -57.95 -2.11 36.64
CA ALA A 708 -57.55 -0.86 36.00
C ALA A 708 -56.90 0.19 36.93
N THR A 709 -56.15 1.13 36.35
CA THR A 709 -56.27 2.57 36.68
C THR A 709 -55.59 3.47 35.64
N ASP A 710 -56.42 4.29 34.98
CA ASP A 710 -56.24 5.68 34.54
C ASP A 710 -54.83 6.25 34.25
N ALA A 711 -54.58 6.55 32.97
CA ALA A 711 -53.93 7.80 32.54
C ALA A 711 -54.41 8.17 31.11
N GLU A 712 -54.45 9.46 30.81
CA GLU A 712 -55.21 10.04 29.70
C GLU A 712 -54.52 9.96 28.31
N GLU A 713 -55.32 10.32 27.29
CA GLU A 713 -54.92 10.50 25.90
C GLU A 713 -53.79 11.55 25.77
N ASP A 714 -52.80 11.33 24.89
CA ASP A 714 -52.85 12.02 23.59
C ASP A 714 -51.91 11.41 22.53
N MET A 715 -52.23 11.66 21.27
CA MET A 715 -51.47 11.19 20.11
C MET A 715 -50.58 12.28 19.49
N SER A 716 -49.29 11.97 19.35
CA SER A 716 -48.48 12.33 18.17
C SER A 716 -48.52 13.79 17.66
N GLU A 717 -47.49 14.57 17.97
CA GLU A 717 -46.87 15.46 16.98
C GLU A 717 -45.38 15.09 16.79
N ALA A 718 -45.05 14.54 15.63
CA ALA A 718 -43.69 14.27 15.21
C ALA A 718 -43.20 15.38 14.28
N ALA A 719 -42.40 16.30 14.82
CA ALA A 719 -41.56 17.19 14.04
C ALA A 719 -40.34 17.65 14.86
N VAL A 720 -39.27 18.01 14.14
CA VAL A 720 -38.02 18.62 14.60
C VAL A 720 -36.97 17.67 15.20
N TYR A 721 -35.72 17.87 14.75
CA TYR A 721 -34.44 17.25 15.12
C TYR A 721 -34.15 15.80 14.72
N VAL A 722 -33.66 15.67 13.48
CA VAL A 722 -32.53 14.80 13.17
C VAL A 722 -31.24 15.59 13.39
N ALA A 723 -30.35 15.13 14.28
CA ALA A 723 -28.93 15.49 14.29
C ALA A 723 -28.11 14.46 15.10
N THR A 724 -27.00 14.00 14.50
CA THR A 724 -25.81 13.38 15.15
C THR A 724 -26.01 12.29 16.21
N ALA A 725 -25.78 11.05 15.77
CA ALA A 725 -25.22 9.98 16.61
C ALA A 725 -24.01 9.39 15.88
N THR A 726 -22.81 9.74 16.32
CA THR A 726 -21.54 9.13 15.90
C THR A 726 -21.20 7.99 16.87
N ALA A 727 -20.88 6.81 16.35
CA ALA A 727 -20.52 5.66 17.17
C ALA A 727 -19.04 5.75 17.60
N ALA A 728 -18.78 5.55 18.90
CA ALA A 728 -17.44 5.42 19.43
C ALA A 728 -16.94 3.97 19.32
N ALA A 729 -15.65 3.79 19.01
CA ALA A 729 -14.95 2.53 19.15
C ALA A 729 -14.22 2.49 20.52
N PRO A 730 -14.16 1.35 21.21
CA PRO A 730 -13.45 1.25 22.49
C PRO A 730 -11.93 1.17 22.27
N ALA A 731 -11.18 1.96 23.02
CA ALA A 731 -9.73 1.87 23.11
C ALA A 731 -9.33 1.29 24.48
N ASN A 732 -8.67 0.14 24.48
CA ASN A 732 -8.03 -0.46 25.66
C ASN A 732 -6.90 -1.39 25.19
N LEU A 733 -5.68 -0.85 25.11
CA LEU A 733 -4.42 -1.58 25.02
C LEU A 733 -3.40 -0.83 25.88
N PRO A 734 -2.59 -1.51 26.72
CA PRO A 734 -1.76 -0.85 27.72
C PRO A 734 -0.45 -0.31 27.12
N THR A 735 -0.15 0.96 27.36
CA THR A 735 1.19 1.56 27.17
C THR A 735 1.86 1.77 28.52
N GLY A 736 2.40 0.69 29.09
CA GLY A 736 3.16 0.73 30.35
C GLY A 736 4.62 1.10 30.11
N ASN A 737 5.01 2.33 30.49
CA ASN A 737 6.42 2.68 30.60
C ASN A 737 7.07 1.91 31.77
N ALA A 738 8.03 1.04 31.49
CA ALA A 738 8.90 0.46 32.50
C ALA A 738 10.02 1.45 32.92
N PRO A 739 10.45 1.46 34.19
CA PRO A 739 11.41 2.45 34.69
C PRO A 739 12.85 2.15 34.27
N THR A 740 13.58 3.17 33.83
CA THR A 740 15.02 3.09 33.56
C THR A 740 15.84 3.26 34.84
N VAL A 741 16.59 2.22 35.21
CA VAL A 741 17.61 2.27 36.28
C VAL A 741 18.99 2.27 35.64
N GLY A 742 19.78 3.32 35.89
CA GLY A 742 21.11 3.48 35.32
C GLY A 742 22.25 3.00 36.23
N TYR A 743 23.34 2.57 35.61
CA TYR A 743 24.70 2.45 36.15
C TYR A 743 25.69 2.70 34.99
N ALA A 744 26.82 3.37 35.13
CA ALA A 744 27.29 4.26 36.20
C ALA A 744 28.38 5.18 35.60
N ALA A 745 28.55 6.39 36.15
CA ALA A 745 29.70 7.22 35.82
C ALA A 745 30.99 6.69 36.48
N VAL A 746 32.09 6.66 35.74
CA VAL A 746 33.45 6.71 36.31
C VAL A 746 34.16 7.88 35.66
N ALA A 747 34.58 8.84 36.47
CA ALA A 747 35.33 10.00 36.00
C ALA A 747 36.79 9.61 35.71
N ASP A 748 37.39 10.27 34.72
CA ASP A 748 38.81 10.62 34.79
C ASP A 748 38.99 12.09 34.42
N THR A 749 40.04 12.70 34.99
CA THR A 749 40.28 14.14 34.98
C THR A 749 41.61 14.46 34.30
N THR A 750 41.60 15.24 33.21
CA THR A 750 42.66 16.20 32.84
C THR A 750 42.19 17.08 31.66
N PRO A 751 42.77 18.29 31.46
CA PRO A 751 42.21 19.30 30.55
C PRO A 751 42.87 19.37 29.16
N ASP A 752 42.23 20.16 28.28
CA ASP A 752 42.67 20.67 26.96
C ASP A 752 42.95 19.63 25.85
N ILE A 753 41.96 19.43 24.95
CA ILE A 753 42.04 19.68 23.49
C ILE A 753 40.61 19.98 22.99
N ASP A 754 40.43 20.95 22.08
CA ASP A 754 39.15 21.22 21.39
C ASP A 754 38.66 19.98 20.62
N MET A 755 37.42 19.56 20.84
CA MET A 755 36.79 18.47 20.09
C MET A 755 35.41 18.90 19.58
N VAL A 756 35.22 18.70 18.28
CA VAL A 756 33.97 18.99 17.54
C VAL A 756 32.85 18.07 18.04
N ASP A 757 31.61 18.57 18.03
CA ASP A 757 30.42 17.81 18.39
C ASP A 757 30.24 16.60 17.45
N PRO A 758 30.16 15.35 17.94
CA PRO A 758 30.00 14.18 17.08
C PRO A 758 28.67 14.16 16.30
N THR A 759 27.66 14.92 16.72
CA THR A 759 26.29 14.82 16.19
C THR A 759 26.09 15.52 14.84
N GLU A 760 26.97 16.44 14.43
CA GLU A 760 26.88 17.07 13.09
C GLU A 760 27.43 16.17 11.97
N VAL A 761 28.34 15.24 12.27
CA VAL A 761 29.05 14.44 11.24
C VAL A 761 28.20 13.27 10.73
N GLU A 762 27.34 12.67 11.56
CA GLU A 762 26.47 11.56 11.15
C GLU A 762 25.37 12.05 10.17
N ALA A 763 24.86 13.27 10.37
CA ALA A 763 23.79 13.83 9.53
C ALA A 763 24.24 14.16 8.09
N GLU A 764 25.44 14.72 7.89
CA GLU A 764 25.95 15.00 6.54
C GLU A 764 26.25 13.70 5.74
N VAL A 765 26.74 12.65 6.42
CA VAL A 765 27.06 11.36 5.79
C VAL A 765 25.81 10.62 5.36
N ASP A 766 24.73 10.66 6.15
CA ASP A 766 23.46 10.02 5.78
C ASP A 766 22.80 10.71 4.56
N GLN A 767 22.88 12.04 4.46
CA GLN A 767 22.32 12.77 3.33
C GLN A 767 23.07 12.48 2.02
N ALA A 768 24.40 12.52 2.04
CA ALA A 768 25.22 12.22 0.85
C ALA A 768 25.00 10.79 0.32
N MET A 769 24.81 9.81 1.20
CA MET A 769 24.49 8.43 0.82
C MET A 769 23.09 8.29 0.21
N SER A 770 22.11 9.06 0.68
CA SER A 770 20.76 9.11 0.10
C SER A 770 20.76 9.70 -1.31
N ASP A 771 21.51 10.77 -1.55
CA ASP A 771 21.61 11.41 -2.87
C ASP A 771 22.28 10.50 -3.91
N LEU A 772 23.26 9.69 -3.49
CA LEU A 772 23.89 8.66 -4.33
C LEU A 772 22.92 7.56 -4.74
N GLU A 773 22.12 7.06 -3.79
CA GLU A 773 21.09 6.05 -4.02
C GLU A 773 20.01 6.55 -4.99
N ASN A 774 19.49 7.76 -4.75
CA ASN A 774 18.54 8.43 -5.63
C ASN A 774 19.07 8.64 -7.05
N ARG A 775 20.36 9.00 -7.19
CA ARG A 775 21.01 9.20 -8.50
C ARG A 775 21.19 7.89 -9.28
N ALA A 776 21.40 6.76 -8.59
CA ALA A 776 21.40 5.45 -9.21
C ALA A 776 20.00 5.00 -9.63
N HIS A 777 18.99 5.26 -8.80
CA HIS A 777 17.58 4.97 -9.11
C HIS A 777 17.08 5.76 -10.32
N ALA A 778 17.43 7.05 -10.44
CA ALA A 778 17.19 7.86 -11.62
C ALA A 778 17.83 7.29 -12.91
N GLN A 779 18.81 6.40 -12.77
CA GLN A 779 19.46 5.69 -13.87
C GLN A 779 19.06 4.21 -13.96
N HIS A 780 17.99 3.76 -13.31
CA HIS A 780 17.59 2.34 -13.30
C HIS A 780 18.73 1.38 -12.88
N ALA A 781 19.47 1.73 -11.83
CA ALA A 781 20.46 0.88 -11.20
C ALA A 781 20.16 0.71 -9.71
N LEU A 782 20.28 -0.51 -9.20
CA LEU A 782 20.14 -0.83 -7.78
C LEU A 782 21.53 -1.16 -7.22
N LEU A 783 21.95 -0.47 -6.16
CA LEU A 783 23.20 -0.77 -5.44
C LEU A 783 22.88 -1.41 -4.09
N SER A 784 23.70 -2.36 -3.66
CA SER A 784 23.61 -2.87 -2.29
C SER A 784 24.31 -1.94 -1.29
N SER A 785 23.87 -1.97 -0.02
CA SER A 785 24.37 -1.08 1.06
C SER A 785 25.90 -1.17 1.24
N ASP A 786 26.47 -2.37 1.11
CA ASP A 786 27.92 -2.63 1.12
C ASP A 786 28.64 -2.08 -0.13
N ALA A 787 28.03 -2.17 -1.31
CA ALA A 787 28.54 -1.57 -2.54
C ALA A 787 28.58 -0.04 -2.46
N MET A 788 27.51 0.58 -1.94
CA MET A 788 27.46 2.04 -1.75
C MET A 788 28.50 2.52 -0.75
N ARG A 789 28.68 1.82 0.39
CA ARG A 789 29.71 2.15 1.38
C ARG A 789 31.13 2.00 0.80
N TYR A 790 31.39 0.94 0.04
CA TYR A 790 32.66 0.74 -0.66
C TYR A 790 32.93 1.83 -1.70
N PHE A 791 31.90 2.21 -2.47
CA PHE A 791 31.95 3.27 -3.47
C PHE A 791 32.23 4.65 -2.86
N ALA A 792 31.45 5.05 -1.85
CA ALA A 792 31.59 6.33 -1.17
C ALA A 792 32.94 6.46 -0.44
N GLY A 793 33.49 5.36 0.08
CA GLY A 793 34.84 5.32 0.64
C GLY A 793 35.99 5.39 -0.38
N SER A 794 35.70 5.25 -1.67
CA SER A 794 36.71 5.17 -2.74
C SER A 794 36.85 6.45 -3.58
N TYR A 795 35.87 7.36 -3.53
CA TYR A 795 35.86 8.64 -4.26
C TYR A 795 35.55 9.80 -3.31
N SER A 796 36.07 11.00 -3.61
CA SER A 796 35.72 12.21 -2.86
C SER A 796 34.30 12.66 -3.16
N GLN A 797 33.61 13.34 -2.21
CA GLN A 797 32.21 13.75 -2.39
C GLN A 797 31.96 14.59 -3.66
N GLU A 798 32.92 15.40 -4.09
CA GLU A 798 32.82 16.19 -5.33
C GLU A 798 32.90 15.34 -6.62
N GLU A 799 33.45 14.12 -6.54
CA GLU A 799 33.69 13.22 -7.69
C GLU A 799 32.74 12.00 -7.71
N GLN A 800 32.15 11.63 -6.57
CA GLN A 800 31.29 10.46 -6.40
C GLN A 800 30.13 10.42 -7.41
N PHE A 801 29.53 11.56 -7.73
CA PHE A 801 28.41 11.62 -8.67
C PHE A 801 28.80 11.30 -10.13
N ASP A 802 29.89 11.86 -10.64
CA ASP A 802 30.33 11.60 -12.02
C ASP A 802 30.95 10.19 -12.16
N ALA A 803 31.60 9.71 -11.09
CA ALA A 803 32.11 8.34 -11.02
C ALA A 803 30.96 7.31 -11.03
N LEU A 804 29.88 7.54 -10.27
CA LEU A 804 28.71 6.66 -10.23
C LEU A 804 28.03 6.56 -11.60
N ASP A 805 27.83 7.69 -12.29
CA ASP A 805 27.24 7.72 -13.63
C ASP A 805 28.06 6.90 -14.65
N SER A 806 29.40 6.99 -14.59
CA SER A 806 30.27 6.21 -15.46
C SER A 806 30.17 4.71 -15.16
N ILE A 807 30.17 4.35 -13.87
CA ILE A 807 30.10 2.98 -13.39
C ILE A 807 28.75 2.34 -13.74
N VAL A 808 27.63 3.02 -13.53
CA VAL A 808 26.28 2.54 -13.92
C VAL A 808 26.21 2.34 -15.44
N LYS A 809 26.81 3.25 -16.21
CA LYS A 809 26.88 3.17 -17.67
C LYS A 809 27.73 1.99 -18.17
N ASP A 810 28.76 1.59 -17.43
CA ASP A 810 29.56 0.40 -17.75
C ASP A 810 28.89 -0.88 -17.24
N ALA A 811 28.25 -0.85 -16.06
CA ALA A 811 27.42 -1.95 -15.55
C ALA A 811 26.35 -2.37 -16.55
N LYS A 812 25.64 -1.42 -17.17
CA LYS A 812 24.63 -1.66 -18.21
C LYS A 812 25.17 -2.28 -19.51
N LYS A 813 26.48 -2.24 -19.75
CA LYS A 813 27.12 -2.93 -20.90
C LYS A 813 27.57 -4.34 -20.54
N GLN A 814 27.94 -4.55 -19.27
CA GLN A 814 28.64 -5.75 -18.81
C GLN A 814 27.71 -6.77 -18.14
N TYR A 815 26.63 -6.32 -17.50
CA TYR A 815 25.67 -7.15 -16.80
C TYR A 815 24.27 -7.06 -17.44
N PRO A 816 23.51 -8.17 -17.49
CA PRO A 816 22.13 -8.13 -17.96
C PRO A 816 21.25 -7.33 -17.00
N SER A 817 20.31 -6.56 -17.55
CA SER A 817 19.26 -5.89 -16.79
C SER A 817 18.07 -6.82 -16.57
N GLU A 818 17.55 -6.89 -15.35
CA GLU A 818 16.32 -7.58 -15.00
C GLU A 818 15.19 -6.53 -14.89
N ASP A 819 14.12 -6.71 -15.66
CA ASP A 819 12.98 -5.78 -15.78
C ASP A 819 13.36 -4.29 -16.01
N GLY A 820 14.47 -4.06 -16.70
CA GLY A 820 15.00 -2.73 -17.05
C GLY A 820 16.03 -2.17 -16.06
N TRP A 821 16.25 -2.84 -14.92
CA TRP A 821 17.17 -2.43 -13.86
C TRP A 821 18.48 -3.21 -13.91
N VAL A 822 19.61 -2.55 -13.64
CA VAL A 822 20.90 -3.23 -13.43
C VAL A 822 21.21 -3.33 -11.94
N VAL A 823 21.38 -4.55 -11.44
CA VAL A 823 21.74 -4.79 -10.03
C VAL A 823 23.26 -4.82 -9.88
N ILE A 824 23.78 -4.05 -8.93
CA ILE A 824 25.20 -3.84 -8.69
C ILE A 824 25.49 -4.15 -7.21
N ASN A 825 25.87 -5.40 -6.93
CA ASN A 825 26.33 -5.81 -5.60
C ASN A 825 27.82 -5.45 -5.40
N LEU A 826 28.35 -5.62 -4.17
CA LEU A 826 29.75 -5.29 -3.85
C LEU A 826 30.77 -5.96 -4.79
N GLU A 827 30.58 -7.23 -5.15
CA GLU A 827 31.46 -7.94 -6.09
C GLU A 827 31.46 -7.30 -7.49
N ARG A 828 30.29 -6.92 -8.01
CA ARG A 828 30.17 -6.18 -9.29
C ARG A 828 30.76 -4.78 -9.17
N MET A 829 30.60 -4.12 -8.03
CA MET A 829 31.17 -2.80 -7.76
C MET A 829 32.69 -2.82 -7.79
N GLN A 830 33.31 -3.77 -7.08
CA GLN A 830 34.74 -4.01 -7.11
C GLN A 830 35.25 -4.38 -8.52
N ALA A 831 34.48 -5.18 -9.28
CA ALA A 831 34.82 -5.55 -10.65
C ALA A 831 34.70 -4.40 -11.67
N LEU A 832 33.81 -3.43 -11.43
CA LEU A 832 33.62 -2.24 -12.28
C LEU A 832 34.62 -1.11 -11.97
N MET A 833 35.19 -1.07 -10.76
CA MET A 833 36.09 -0.01 -10.31
C MET A 833 37.58 -0.25 -10.61
N ASP A 834 37.95 -1.47 -11.04
CA ASP A 834 39.32 -1.93 -11.44
C ASP A 834 40.49 -1.21 -10.75
N VAL A 835 40.56 -1.34 -9.42
CA VAL A 835 41.76 -0.99 -8.64
C VAL A 835 42.53 -2.25 -8.31
N THR A 836 43.75 -2.34 -8.85
CA THR A 836 44.67 -3.44 -8.60
C THR A 836 45.27 -3.35 -7.19
N ASP A 837 45.21 -4.45 -6.43
CA ASP A 837 45.95 -4.71 -5.18
C ASP A 837 46.02 -3.59 -4.10
N VAL A 838 44.98 -3.46 -3.26
CA VAL A 838 45.18 -3.34 -1.79
C VAL A 838 44.05 -4.05 -1.05
N VAL A 839 44.39 -5.06 -0.24
CA VAL A 839 43.47 -5.61 0.77
C VAL A 839 43.50 -4.69 1.99
N ALA A 840 42.38 -4.01 2.25
CA ALA A 840 42.13 -3.32 3.50
C ALA A 840 41.01 -4.06 4.26
N GLU A 841 41.38 -4.86 5.26
CA GLU A 841 40.42 -5.45 6.19
C GLU A 841 39.78 -4.34 7.02
N LEU A 842 38.50 -4.03 6.74
CA LEU A 842 37.67 -3.26 7.64
C LEU A 842 36.93 -4.21 8.58
N SER A 843 37.44 -4.32 9.80
CA SER A 843 36.80 -5.00 10.91
C SER A 843 35.42 -4.38 11.17
N SER A 844 34.37 -5.19 11.01
CA SER A 844 33.02 -4.84 11.47
C SER A 844 32.98 -4.90 13.00
N THR A 845 32.94 -3.73 13.65
CA THR A 845 32.49 -3.64 15.04
C THR A 845 30.97 -3.83 15.07
N PRO A 846 30.42 -4.76 15.87
CA PRO A 846 28.98 -4.94 15.96
C PRO A 846 28.34 -3.69 16.57
N SER A 847 27.33 -3.15 15.89
CA SER A 847 26.46 -2.11 16.45
C SER A 847 25.66 -2.70 17.61
N THR A 848 25.74 -2.07 18.78
CA THR A 848 24.98 -2.47 19.98
C THR A 848 23.69 -1.67 20.18
N ASN A 849 23.17 -1.07 19.10
CA ASN A 849 21.86 -0.42 19.08
C ASN A 849 20.85 -1.37 18.43
N GLY A 850 19.73 -1.64 19.10
CA GLY A 850 18.81 -2.73 18.75
C GLY A 850 18.27 -2.63 17.32
N SER A 851 18.47 -3.69 16.54
CA SER A 851 18.11 -3.74 15.11
C SER A 851 16.59 -3.84 14.91
N LEU A 852 16.09 -3.33 13.79
CA LEU A 852 14.72 -3.57 13.34
C LEU A 852 14.43 -5.09 13.22
N ALA A 853 15.42 -5.92 12.87
CA ALA A 853 15.29 -7.37 12.90
C ALA A 853 14.96 -7.92 14.29
N GLU A 854 15.54 -7.35 15.35
CA GLU A 854 15.30 -7.75 16.75
C GLU A 854 13.88 -7.36 17.21
N ALA A 855 13.41 -6.19 16.81
CA ALA A 855 12.03 -5.75 17.06
C ALA A 855 10.99 -6.59 16.29
N ILE A 856 11.33 -7.06 15.08
CA ILE A 856 10.48 -7.98 14.30
C ILE A 856 10.41 -9.34 15.00
N VAL A 857 11.53 -10.01 15.32
CA VAL A 857 11.50 -11.35 15.95
C VAL A 857 10.94 -11.37 17.37
N SER A 858 10.97 -10.23 18.08
CA SER A 858 10.30 -10.08 19.38
C SER A 858 8.81 -9.75 19.28
N GLY A 859 8.24 -9.67 18.08
CA GLY A 859 6.83 -9.39 17.84
C GLY A 859 6.38 -7.96 18.17
N ASN A 860 7.31 -7.05 18.47
CA ASN A 860 7.00 -5.71 18.97
C ASN A 860 6.74 -4.72 17.81
N ALA A 861 5.49 -4.70 17.32
CA ALA A 861 5.07 -3.83 16.22
C ALA A 861 5.24 -2.33 16.51
N ALA A 862 5.16 -1.89 17.77
CA ALA A 862 5.38 -0.49 18.11
C ALA A 862 6.87 -0.12 17.93
N ALA A 863 7.78 -0.91 18.52
CA ALA A 863 9.21 -0.71 18.38
C ALA A 863 9.67 -0.84 16.92
N ALA A 864 9.21 -1.87 16.21
CA ALA A 864 9.56 -2.10 14.81
C ALA A 864 9.16 -0.92 13.92
N LEU A 865 7.95 -0.37 14.08
CA LEU A 865 7.52 0.78 13.29
C LEU A 865 8.25 2.09 13.65
N THR A 866 8.71 2.27 14.90
CA THR A 866 9.57 3.42 15.25
C THR A 866 11.00 3.31 14.71
N LEU A 867 11.50 2.11 14.47
CA LEU A 867 12.86 1.86 13.97
C LEU A 867 13.00 1.98 12.44
N VAL A 868 11.90 2.22 11.71
CA VAL A 868 11.92 2.46 10.25
C VAL A 868 12.57 3.80 9.89
N GLY A 869 12.45 4.80 10.77
CA GLY A 869 13.06 6.13 10.60
C GLY A 869 12.67 6.84 9.29
N ASN A 870 13.57 7.69 8.80
CA ASN A 870 13.40 8.44 7.54
C ASN A 870 13.92 7.68 6.30
N ARG A 871 14.32 6.40 6.42
CA ARG A 871 14.89 5.60 5.31
C ARG A 871 14.21 4.22 5.22
N PRO A 872 12.92 4.16 4.82
CA PRO A 872 12.10 2.97 5.03
C PRO A 872 12.62 1.70 4.34
N MET A 873 13.02 1.80 3.08
CA MET A 873 13.54 0.64 2.33
C MET A 873 14.94 0.20 2.77
N VAL A 874 15.78 1.10 3.28
CA VAL A 874 17.10 0.76 3.83
C VAL A 874 16.96 0.00 5.16
N ALA A 875 16.11 0.50 6.07
CA ALA A 875 15.81 -0.20 7.31
C ALA A 875 15.23 -1.60 7.05
N LEU A 876 14.35 -1.72 6.05
CA LEU A 876 13.80 -3.00 5.60
C LEU A 876 14.89 -3.93 5.03
N ALA A 877 15.80 -3.42 4.21
CA ALA A 877 16.88 -4.18 3.60
C ALA A 877 17.87 -4.70 4.65
N ASP A 878 18.30 -3.85 5.58
CA ASP A 878 19.20 -4.22 6.69
C ASP A 878 18.52 -5.27 7.60
N ALA A 879 17.24 -5.09 7.96
CA ALA A 879 16.49 -6.08 8.73
C ALA A 879 16.30 -7.42 7.99
N THR A 880 16.17 -7.39 6.67
CA THR A 880 16.06 -8.61 5.84
C THR A 880 17.42 -9.33 5.75
N ALA A 881 18.52 -8.59 5.65
CA ALA A 881 19.88 -9.14 5.65
C ALA A 881 20.25 -9.75 7.00
N ASP A 882 19.91 -9.10 8.11
CA ASP A 882 20.09 -9.63 9.47
C ASP A 882 19.36 -10.96 9.66
N LEU A 883 18.11 -11.07 9.18
CA LEU A 883 17.32 -12.30 9.27
C LEU A 883 17.80 -13.40 8.30
N ASP A 884 18.27 -13.07 7.10
CA ASP A 884 18.86 -14.06 6.18
C ASP A 884 20.19 -14.61 6.75
N THR A 885 21.02 -13.75 7.36
CA THR A 885 22.25 -14.15 8.06
C THR A 885 21.94 -15.08 9.25
N LEU A 886 20.91 -14.76 10.04
CA LEU A 886 20.41 -15.64 11.10
C LEU A 886 19.94 -17.00 10.55
N TYR A 887 19.19 -17.01 9.44
CA TYR A 887 18.71 -18.24 8.80
C TYR A 887 19.86 -19.12 8.29
N ARG A 888 20.91 -18.51 7.73
CA ARG A 888 22.11 -19.20 7.23
C ARG A 888 23.01 -19.72 8.35
N MET A 889 23.23 -18.94 9.42
CA MET A 889 23.92 -19.40 10.62
C MET A 889 23.24 -20.67 11.17
N ARG A 890 21.90 -20.63 11.36
CA ARG A 890 21.12 -21.80 11.81
C ARG A 890 21.17 -22.99 10.85
N SER A 891 21.32 -22.71 9.55
CA SER A 891 21.53 -23.73 8.51
C SER A 891 22.96 -24.32 8.48
N GLY A 892 23.86 -23.89 9.38
CA GLY A 892 25.24 -24.39 9.50
C GLY A 892 26.29 -23.56 8.75
N GLY A 893 25.99 -22.30 8.42
CA GLY A 893 26.97 -21.34 7.89
C GLY A 893 27.88 -20.77 8.98
N ASP A 894 29.05 -20.28 8.57
CA ASP A 894 30.12 -19.72 9.45
C ASP A 894 29.92 -18.19 9.68
N GLU A 895 28.67 -17.74 9.67
CA GLU A 895 28.27 -16.33 9.66
C GLU A 895 27.99 -15.83 11.09
N MET A 896 28.49 -14.64 11.45
CA MET A 896 28.30 -14.04 12.77
C MET A 896 27.08 -13.12 12.81
N VAL A 897 26.24 -13.28 13.84
CA VAL A 897 25.02 -12.48 14.08
C VAL A 897 25.09 -11.88 15.50
N SER A 898 24.43 -10.75 15.73
CA SER A 898 24.25 -10.14 17.05
C SER A 898 23.77 -11.17 18.10
N ASP A 899 24.41 -11.20 19.28
CA ASP A 899 23.99 -12.03 20.42
C ASP A 899 22.54 -11.71 20.85
N LEU A 900 22.10 -10.46 20.67
CA LEU A 900 20.74 -10.02 20.96
C LEU A 900 19.75 -10.59 19.93
N LEU A 901 20.04 -10.55 18.64
CA LEU A 901 19.20 -11.18 17.60
C LEU A 901 19.19 -12.72 17.70
N ALA A 902 20.33 -13.33 18.02
CA ALA A 902 20.44 -14.77 18.24
C ALA A 902 19.61 -15.24 19.45
N SER A 903 19.62 -14.48 20.55
CA SER A 903 18.82 -14.79 21.76
C SER A 903 17.33 -14.44 21.59
N ALA A 904 17.00 -13.27 21.03
CA ALA A 904 15.62 -12.85 20.78
C ALA A 904 14.88 -13.83 19.86
N SER A 905 15.55 -14.34 18.82
CA SER A 905 14.97 -15.30 17.88
C SER A 905 14.92 -16.74 18.39
N ALA A 906 15.52 -17.08 19.55
CA ALA A 906 15.72 -18.46 19.99
C ALA A 906 14.43 -19.28 20.18
N HIS A 907 13.28 -18.63 20.32
CA HIS A 907 11.96 -19.24 20.44
C HIS A 907 11.29 -19.54 19.08
N LEU A 908 11.85 -19.05 17.96
CA LEU A 908 11.29 -19.17 16.62
C LEU A 908 11.85 -20.37 15.85
N THR A 909 11.00 -21.02 15.06
CA THR A 909 11.42 -22.05 14.11
C THR A 909 12.01 -21.47 12.83
N ASP A 910 12.87 -22.22 12.15
CA ASP A 910 13.51 -21.78 10.90
C ASP A 910 12.49 -21.54 9.77
N THR A 911 11.32 -22.18 9.83
CA THR A 911 10.20 -21.91 8.94
C THR A 911 9.63 -20.51 9.17
N GLN A 912 9.41 -20.10 10.42
CA GLN A 912 8.89 -18.76 10.76
C GLN A 912 9.89 -17.66 10.37
N VAL A 913 11.19 -17.86 10.62
CA VAL A 913 12.24 -16.93 10.17
C VAL A 913 12.20 -16.78 8.64
N LYS A 914 12.02 -17.87 7.90
CA LYS A 914 11.91 -17.86 6.43
C LYS A 914 10.63 -17.19 5.92
N GLU A 915 9.51 -17.39 6.60
CA GLU A 915 8.24 -16.72 6.28
C GLU A 915 8.31 -15.21 6.58
N ALA A 916 9.03 -14.80 7.64
CA ALA A 916 9.32 -13.39 7.93
C ALA A 916 10.15 -12.75 6.81
N ILE A 917 11.24 -13.38 6.37
CA ILE A 917 12.07 -12.90 5.24
C ILE A 917 11.22 -12.76 3.97
N HIS A 918 10.35 -13.74 3.66
CA HIS A 918 9.44 -13.66 2.51
C HIS A 918 8.41 -12.52 2.67
N ALA A 919 7.95 -12.24 3.89
CA ALA A 919 7.02 -11.14 4.16
C ALA A 919 7.69 -9.76 3.99
N LEU A 920 8.94 -9.58 4.42
CA LEU A 920 9.71 -8.36 4.21
C LEU A 920 9.95 -8.10 2.71
N ASN A 921 10.36 -9.12 1.95
CA ASN A 921 10.51 -9.03 0.49
C ASN A 921 9.21 -8.66 -0.25
N SER A 922 8.03 -8.77 0.38
CA SER A 922 6.76 -8.36 -0.23
C SER A 922 6.54 -6.84 -0.30
N ALA A 923 7.42 -6.01 0.27
CA ALA A 923 7.42 -4.56 0.04
C ALA A 923 7.82 -4.19 -1.40
N VAL A 924 8.65 -5.03 -2.03
CA VAL A 924 9.21 -4.80 -3.37
C VAL A 924 8.21 -5.13 -4.50
N ASP A 925 7.11 -5.81 -4.16
CA ASP A 925 6.02 -6.07 -5.12
C ASP A 925 5.26 -4.76 -5.38
N GLY A 926 5.41 -4.22 -6.60
CA GLY A 926 5.02 -2.86 -7.06
C GLY A 926 3.51 -2.57 -7.12
N THR A 927 2.77 -3.10 -6.14
CA THR A 927 1.34 -2.92 -5.88
C THR A 927 1.05 -1.70 -4.99
N TYR A 928 2.09 -1.06 -4.45
CA TYR A 928 2.02 0.11 -3.57
C TYR A 928 2.40 1.38 -4.33
N SER A 929 1.68 2.48 -4.07
CA SER A 929 1.95 3.81 -4.63
C SER A 929 2.84 4.70 -3.74
N ASP A 930 3.17 4.21 -2.54
CA ASP A 930 3.96 4.90 -1.52
C ASP A 930 4.92 3.90 -0.86
N GLU A 931 6.15 4.34 -0.61
CA GLU A 931 7.24 3.51 -0.08
C GLU A 931 7.02 3.16 1.41
N ALA A 932 6.60 4.14 2.21
CA ALA A 932 6.42 3.97 3.65
C ALA A 932 5.26 3.03 3.96
N ASP A 933 4.16 3.10 3.21
CA ASP A 933 3.03 2.17 3.32
C ASP A 933 3.39 0.74 2.87
N ALA A 934 4.26 0.58 1.86
CA ALA A 934 4.77 -0.72 1.44
C ALA A 934 5.60 -1.38 2.54
N VAL A 935 6.59 -0.65 3.07
CA VAL A 935 7.49 -1.10 4.16
C VAL A 935 6.70 -1.43 5.43
N LYS A 936 5.80 -0.53 5.85
CA LYS A 936 4.93 -0.73 7.02
C LYS A 936 4.07 -1.97 6.88
N THR A 937 3.52 -2.22 5.69
CA THR A 937 2.72 -3.42 5.42
C THR A 937 3.57 -4.69 5.46
N ALA A 938 4.80 -4.65 4.96
CA ALA A 938 5.73 -5.78 4.97
C ALA A 938 6.21 -6.13 6.39
N ILE A 939 6.56 -5.14 7.21
CA ILE A 939 6.93 -5.33 8.62
C ILE A 939 5.77 -5.97 9.41
N LEU A 940 4.54 -5.49 9.23
CA LEU A 940 3.37 -6.06 9.92
C LEU A 940 3.05 -7.49 9.45
N LYS A 941 3.30 -7.83 8.18
CA LYS A 941 3.22 -9.22 7.69
C LYS A 941 4.33 -10.10 8.30
N ALA A 942 5.55 -9.58 8.45
CA ALA A 942 6.69 -10.32 9.00
C ALA A 942 6.53 -10.60 10.50
N ILE A 943 6.07 -9.61 11.26
CA ILE A 943 5.72 -9.77 12.69
C ILE A 943 4.63 -10.85 12.85
N LYS A 944 3.63 -10.85 11.97
CA LYS A 944 2.58 -11.88 11.96
C LYS A 944 3.08 -13.30 11.59
N ALA A 945 4.24 -13.43 10.95
CA ALA A 945 4.85 -14.73 10.63
C ALA A 945 5.66 -15.31 11.80
N VAL A 946 6.04 -14.47 12.77
CA VAL A 946 6.81 -14.89 13.97
C VAL A 946 5.97 -14.95 15.24
N SER A 947 4.78 -14.33 15.25
CA SER A 947 3.74 -14.50 16.28
C SER A 947 2.92 -15.77 16.11
#